data_AF-A0A1G1A5I3-F1
#
_entry.id   AF-A0A1G1A5I3-F1
#
_cell.length_a   1.000
_cell.length_b   1.000
_cell.length_c   1.000
_cell.angle_alpha   90.00
_cell.angle_beta   90.00
_cell.angle_gamma   90.00
#
_symmetry.space_group_name_H-M   'P 1'
#
loop_
_entity.id
_entity.type
_entity.pdbx_description
1 polymer ?
#
loop_
_entity_poly.entity_id
_entity_poly.type
_entity_poly.pdbx_seq_one_letter_code
_entity_poly.pdbx_strand_id
1 'polypeptide(L)'
;MNNESKPSTGIPGLDKILQEIRPGDNVVWQVDNVRDYCPFVRSFCIEARRQKRDLIYFRFADHDPVIPKEVRANIYKLHPEHGFENFISEIFHVIEKFGSGACYVFDCLSELAVDWYSDRMLGNFFMLTCPYLFNYDTITYFALLRNHHTSFSIDAIHNTAQVVLDLYKDTNDTYVYPLKVYGRYSRTMYMPHKKEGAIFIPVTKSIILSDVMALNPGHWLDFTTSRPDVWTRTFSYAQDLARGAIKVAAREKDKILHRLLRMVATRDDRALKLACKYLNLKDLVDVGRRMIGTGLIGGKSLGMLVARAILKKKEPSIAEKLESHDSFYIGSDVFYTYLIQNKCWWVRRRLNHASSFGDNTSEAQKLLLAGTFPKDIQDQFMNMLDYFGQSPIIVRSSSLLEDAYGNAFSGKYESVFCANQGSPQERLENFINAVRSVYASTLSKEALSYRAHWNLLDRDEQMALLVQRVSGAFYDDIYFPQLAGVGFSFNPYVWNKDIDPKEGMLRLVFGLGTRAVDRSDDDYTRIVALNMPLKRPDAGHGDMRKFAQRNVDILDLQENTHTSRYFEKVAAKAKDLPMEIFATQDPITEQRASERGISNVFSWVLTFDELLSNTPFVKDMRKILKTLQGAYDYPVDIEFTANFLNSREYKINLLQCRPFQVKGNIRNV
;
A
#
# COMPACT_ATOMS: atom_id res chain seq x y z
N MET A 1 2.05 -11.86 47.42
CA MET A 1 1.98 -11.49 46.00
C MET A 1 3.13 -10.53 45.73
N ASN A 2 4.26 -11.05 45.26
CA ASN A 2 5.42 -10.21 44.94
C ASN A 2 5.07 -9.37 43.72
N ASN A 3 5.15 -8.05 43.90
CA ASN A 3 4.90 -7.07 42.86
C ASN A 3 6.18 -6.97 42.00
N GLU A 4 6.46 -8.01 41.21
CA GLU A 4 7.56 -7.95 40.22
C GLU A 4 7.27 -6.82 39.24
N SER A 5 8.19 -5.86 39.14
CA SER A 5 8.03 -4.76 38.19
C SER A 5 8.00 -5.32 36.78
N LYS A 6 6.92 -5.02 36.05
CA LYS A 6 6.76 -5.42 34.65
C LYS A 6 7.99 -5.00 33.82
N PRO A 7 8.50 -5.88 32.94
CA PRO A 7 9.53 -5.51 31.97
C PRO A 7 9.17 -4.25 31.17
N SER A 8 10.17 -3.45 30.84
CA SER A 8 9.98 -2.21 30.08
C SER A 8 11.21 -1.92 29.20
N THR A 9 10.96 -1.27 28.08
CA THR A 9 11.99 -0.69 27.19
C THR A 9 12.71 0.51 27.83
N GLY A 10 12.20 1.04 28.95
CA GLY A 10 12.59 2.33 29.50
C GLY A 10 12.03 3.53 28.71
N ILE A 11 11.16 3.28 27.73
CA ILE A 11 10.51 4.30 26.91
C ILE A 11 9.00 4.05 26.94
N PRO A 12 8.22 4.76 27.77
CA PRO A 12 6.79 4.48 27.96
C PRO A 12 5.98 4.51 26.66
N GLY A 13 6.32 5.38 25.72
CA GLY A 13 5.69 5.42 24.41
C GLY A 13 5.94 4.15 23.59
N LEU A 14 7.14 3.57 23.66
CA LEU A 14 7.49 2.33 22.96
C LEU A 14 6.80 1.13 23.60
N ASP A 15 6.75 1.09 24.94
CA ASP A 15 6.00 0.06 25.67
C ASP A 15 4.51 0.11 25.29
N LYS A 16 3.93 1.30 25.13
CA LYS A 16 2.53 1.45 24.73
C LYS A 16 2.25 0.86 23.34
N ILE A 17 3.10 1.14 22.34
CA ILE A 17 2.88 0.63 20.98
C ILE A 17 3.09 -0.89 20.89
N LEU A 18 4.01 -1.42 21.70
CA LEU A 18 4.32 -2.84 21.78
C LEU A 18 3.38 -3.63 22.70
N GLN A 19 2.45 -2.97 23.41
CA GLN A 19 1.64 -3.59 24.47
C GLN A 19 2.51 -4.28 25.54
N GLU A 20 3.53 -3.54 26.00
CA GLU A 20 4.57 -3.94 26.94
C GLU A 20 5.55 -4.97 26.35
N ILE A 21 6.80 -4.94 26.81
CA ILE A 21 7.73 -6.05 26.60
C ILE A 21 7.37 -7.16 27.61
N ARG A 22 7.50 -8.42 27.17
CA ARG A 22 7.22 -9.60 27.98
C ARG A 22 8.52 -10.36 28.29
N PRO A 23 8.59 -11.09 29.42
CA PRO A 23 9.65 -12.07 29.62
C PRO A 23 9.68 -13.06 28.45
N GLY A 24 10.87 -13.39 27.97
CA GLY A 24 11.11 -14.20 26.78
C GLY A 24 11.21 -13.41 25.47
N ASP A 25 10.89 -12.10 25.45
CA ASP A 25 10.96 -11.31 24.23
C ASP A 25 12.39 -11.16 23.71
N ASN A 26 12.65 -11.76 22.55
CA ASN A 26 13.77 -11.42 21.67
C ASN A 26 13.36 -10.25 20.78
N VAL A 27 13.94 -9.07 21.04
CA VAL A 27 13.67 -7.80 20.35
C VAL A 27 14.78 -7.52 19.34
N VAL A 28 14.45 -7.68 18.07
CA VAL A 28 15.36 -7.47 16.94
C VAL A 28 15.10 -6.10 16.33
N TRP A 29 16.14 -5.27 16.31
CA TRP A 29 16.12 -3.94 15.69
C TRP A 29 16.85 -3.98 14.35
N GLN A 30 16.11 -3.79 13.26
CA GLN A 30 16.70 -3.54 11.96
C GLN A 30 16.97 -2.05 11.81
N VAL A 31 18.22 -1.70 11.50
CA VAL A 31 18.71 -0.32 11.41
C VAL A 31 19.57 -0.13 10.17
N ASP A 32 19.67 1.10 9.69
CA ASP A 32 20.63 1.45 8.63
C ASP A 32 22.03 1.72 9.22
N ASN A 33 22.09 2.17 10.48
CA ASN A 33 23.33 2.40 11.22
C ASN A 33 23.17 2.01 12.70
N VAL A 34 24.14 1.27 13.24
CA VAL A 34 24.17 0.83 14.65
C VAL A 34 24.07 2.01 15.64
N ARG A 35 24.57 3.20 15.29
CA ARG A 35 24.50 4.39 16.15
C ARG A 35 23.07 4.86 16.42
N ASP A 36 22.15 4.64 15.48
CA ASP A 36 20.75 5.05 15.65
C ASP A 36 20.01 4.13 16.63
N TYR A 37 20.50 2.91 16.83
CA TYR A 37 19.99 1.95 17.82
C TYR A 37 20.41 2.28 19.26
N CYS A 38 21.61 2.85 19.47
CA CYS A 38 22.18 3.12 20.80
C CYS A 38 21.25 3.90 21.77
N PRO A 39 20.47 4.91 21.35
CA PRO A 39 19.52 5.59 22.23
C PRO A 39 18.46 4.65 22.85
N PHE A 40 18.02 3.63 22.12
CA PHE A 40 17.04 2.66 22.60
C PHE A 40 17.69 1.68 23.59
N VAL A 41 18.90 1.21 23.29
CA VAL A 41 19.71 0.40 24.21
C VAL A 41 19.96 1.15 25.51
N ARG A 42 20.31 2.44 25.44
CA ARG A 42 20.54 3.27 26.62
C ARG A 42 19.35 3.27 27.56
N SER A 43 18.14 3.54 27.04
CA SER A 43 16.91 3.52 27.84
C SER A 43 16.64 2.15 28.45
N PHE A 44 16.80 1.09 27.66
CA PHE A 44 16.61 -0.28 28.13
C PHE A 44 17.58 -0.65 29.26
N CYS A 45 18.88 -0.33 29.12
CA CYS A 45 19.88 -0.62 30.14
C CYS A 45 19.66 0.16 31.45
N ILE A 46 19.25 1.43 31.36
CA ILE A 46 18.92 2.25 32.54
C ILE A 46 17.72 1.65 33.28
N GLU A 47 16.70 1.23 32.54
CA GLU A 47 15.50 0.62 33.10
C GLU A 47 15.78 -0.75 33.72
N ALA A 48 16.55 -1.62 33.06
CA ALA A 48 16.97 -2.91 33.61
C ALA A 48 17.66 -2.75 34.97
N ARG A 49 18.56 -1.77 35.09
CA ARG A 49 19.24 -1.43 36.34
C ARG A 49 18.26 -0.91 37.41
N ARG A 50 17.30 -0.06 37.02
CA ARG A 50 16.25 0.44 37.93
C ARG A 50 15.41 -0.71 38.49
N GLN A 51 15.12 -1.71 37.66
CA GLN A 51 14.40 -2.94 38.01
C GLN A 51 15.28 -3.98 38.73
N LYS A 52 16.57 -3.71 38.92
CA LYS A 52 17.56 -4.63 39.52
C LYS A 52 17.67 -5.97 38.79
N ARG A 53 17.46 -5.98 37.47
CA ARG A 53 17.72 -7.15 36.61
C ARG A 53 19.20 -7.20 36.26
N ASP A 54 19.76 -8.41 36.18
CA ASP A 54 21.10 -8.61 35.65
C ASP A 54 21.17 -8.14 34.20
N LEU A 55 22.18 -7.33 33.88
CA LEU A 55 22.41 -6.80 32.54
C LEU A 55 23.70 -7.41 31.98
N ILE A 56 23.57 -8.15 30.89
CA ILE A 56 24.65 -8.86 30.23
C ILE A 56 24.84 -8.26 28.83
N TYR A 57 26.10 -8.08 28.45
CA TYR A 57 26.49 -7.57 27.14
C TYR A 57 27.45 -8.51 26.45
N PHE A 58 27.04 -9.05 25.31
CA PHE A 58 27.91 -9.84 24.45
C PHE A 58 28.54 -8.93 23.40
N ARG A 59 29.87 -8.86 23.46
CA ARG A 59 30.73 -8.02 22.62
C ARG A 59 31.51 -8.92 21.67
N PHE A 60 31.37 -8.71 20.36
CA PHE A 60 32.08 -9.46 19.32
C PHE A 60 32.32 -8.66 18.05
N ALA A 61 31.69 -7.48 17.91
CA ALA A 61 31.76 -6.66 16.71
C ALA A 61 32.77 -5.51 16.87
N ASP A 62 33.24 -4.98 15.74
CA ASP A 62 34.25 -3.92 15.66
C ASP A 62 33.66 -2.51 15.81
N HIS A 63 32.34 -2.34 15.65
CA HIS A 63 31.66 -1.06 15.88
C HIS A 63 31.77 -0.58 17.35
N ASP A 64 31.63 0.72 17.62
CA ASP A 64 31.63 1.27 18.99
C ASP A 64 30.65 0.54 19.94
N PRO A 65 30.98 0.34 21.23
CA PRO A 65 30.07 -0.29 22.19
C PRO A 65 28.69 0.36 22.23
N VAL A 66 27.63 -0.46 22.10
CA VAL A 66 26.24 0.02 22.10
C VAL A 66 25.73 0.38 23.50
N ILE A 67 26.35 -0.16 24.54
CA ILE A 67 26.01 0.14 25.93
C ILE A 67 26.69 1.45 26.38
N PRO A 68 25.97 2.36 27.05
CA PRO A 68 26.56 3.58 27.60
C PRO A 68 27.61 3.28 28.68
N LYS A 69 28.72 4.03 28.67
CA LYS A 69 29.80 3.91 29.67
C LYS A 69 29.34 4.09 31.13
N GLU A 70 28.23 4.79 31.33
CA GLU A 70 27.62 5.08 32.63
C GLU A 70 26.87 3.87 33.23
N VAL A 71 26.57 2.86 32.42
CA VAL A 71 25.79 1.68 32.83
C VAL A 71 26.74 0.52 33.13
N ARG A 72 26.65 0.00 34.36
CA ARG A 72 27.39 -1.20 34.77
C ARG A 72 26.68 -2.44 34.22
N ALA A 73 27.31 -3.12 33.27
CA ALA A 73 26.88 -4.38 32.69
C ALA A 73 27.97 -5.46 32.84
N ASN A 74 27.59 -6.73 32.87
CA ASN A 74 28.51 -7.85 32.79
C ASN A 74 28.90 -8.06 31.31
N ILE A 75 30.10 -7.60 30.93
CA ILE A 75 30.56 -7.63 29.55
C ILE A 75 31.32 -8.92 29.29
N TYR A 76 30.87 -9.68 28.29
CA TYR A 76 31.49 -10.90 27.80
C TYR A 76 31.98 -10.66 26.38
N LYS A 77 33.31 -10.74 26.18
CA LYS A 77 33.90 -10.68 24.85
C LYS A 77 33.91 -12.08 24.25
N LEU A 78 33.25 -12.23 23.11
CA LEU A 78 33.17 -13.46 22.36
C LEU A 78 34.05 -13.35 21.12
N HIS A 79 34.48 -14.51 20.62
CA HIS A 79 35.43 -14.63 19.52
C HIS A 79 34.82 -15.51 18.41
N PRO A 80 34.06 -14.92 17.46
CA PRO A 80 33.43 -15.66 16.36
C PRO A 80 34.40 -16.50 15.52
N GLU A 81 35.66 -16.08 15.47
CA GLU A 81 36.77 -16.73 14.77
C GLU A 81 37.13 -18.11 15.33
N HIS A 82 36.76 -18.41 16.57
CA HIS A 82 36.97 -19.73 17.20
C HIS A 82 35.96 -20.79 16.77
N GLY A 83 35.02 -20.43 15.88
CA GLY A 83 34.02 -21.34 15.32
C GLY A 83 32.64 -21.22 15.97
N PHE A 84 31.62 -21.54 15.19
CA PHE A 84 30.20 -21.35 15.54
C PHE A 84 29.77 -22.09 16.81
N GLU A 85 30.16 -23.35 16.98
CA GLU A 85 29.75 -24.15 18.14
C GLU A 85 30.33 -23.59 19.44
N ASN A 86 31.62 -23.24 19.45
CA ASN A 86 32.26 -22.62 20.61
C ASN A 86 31.58 -21.29 20.98
N PHE A 87 31.31 -20.45 19.97
CA PHE A 87 30.63 -19.17 20.16
C PHE A 87 29.25 -19.33 20.80
N ILE A 88 28.43 -20.27 20.30
CA ILE A 88 27.11 -20.56 20.86
C ILE A 88 27.22 -21.16 22.27
N SER A 89 28.14 -22.10 22.49
CA SER A 89 28.34 -22.73 23.80
C SER A 89 28.75 -21.72 24.88
N GLU A 90 29.60 -20.74 24.55
CA GLU A 90 29.94 -19.64 25.46
C GLU A 90 28.71 -18.80 25.83
N ILE A 91 27.86 -18.48 24.85
CA ILE A 91 26.61 -17.75 25.10
C ILE A 91 25.68 -18.55 26.01
N PHE A 92 25.48 -19.84 25.73
CA PHE A 92 24.61 -20.71 26.53
C PHE A 92 25.12 -20.87 27.95
N HIS A 93 26.42 -21.04 28.15
CA HIS A 93 27.01 -21.11 29.49
C HIS A 93 26.75 -19.83 30.30
N VAL A 94 26.84 -18.67 29.66
CA VAL A 94 26.51 -17.39 30.31
C VAL A 94 25.01 -17.31 30.62
N ILE A 95 24.13 -17.71 29.70
CA ILE A 95 22.68 -17.73 29.94
C ILE A 95 22.33 -18.63 31.13
N GLU A 96 22.88 -19.85 31.17
CA GLU A 96 22.69 -20.81 32.26
C GLU A 96 23.18 -20.26 33.61
N LYS A 97 24.30 -19.52 33.62
CA LYS A 97 24.88 -18.93 34.82
C LYS A 97 23.99 -17.85 35.45
N PHE A 98 23.38 -16.98 34.64
CA PHE A 98 22.53 -15.89 35.14
C PHE A 98 21.08 -16.33 35.36
N GLY A 99 20.63 -17.39 34.66
CA GLY A 99 19.29 -17.94 34.82
C GLY A 99 18.20 -17.02 34.26
N SER A 100 16.98 -17.19 34.79
CA SER A 100 15.79 -16.60 34.19
C SER A 100 15.60 -15.11 34.49
N GLY A 101 15.02 -14.37 33.55
CA GLY A 101 14.60 -12.98 33.73
C GLY A 101 15.70 -11.91 33.57
N ALA A 102 16.92 -12.33 33.22
CA ALA A 102 18.04 -11.44 32.92
C ALA A 102 17.86 -10.68 31.59
N CYS A 103 18.53 -9.53 31.47
CA CYS A 103 18.50 -8.67 30.29
C CYS A 103 19.79 -8.82 29.49
N TYR A 104 19.67 -9.07 28.19
CA TYR A 104 20.81 -9.27 27.30
C TYR A 104 20.82 -8.21 26.19
N VAL A 105 22.01 -7.70 25.89
CA VAL A 105 22.28 -6.88 24.73
C VAL A 105 23.38 -7.56 23.93
N PHE A 106 23.21 -7.65 22.61
CA PHE A 106 24.22 -8.13 21.69
C PHE A 106 24.75 -6.97 20.86
N ASP A 107 26.01 -7.09 20.42
CA ASP A 107 26.51 -6.32 19.30
C ASP A 107 25.70 -6.60 18.01
N CYS A 108 25.97 -5.84 16.95
CA CYS A 108 25.29 -5.99 15.68
C CYS A 108 25.60 -7.36 15.07
N LEU A 109 24.57 -8.20 14.95
CA LEU A 109 24.72 -9.57 14.47
C LEU A 109 25.06 -9.64 12.97
N SER A 110 24.92 -8.54 12.23
CA SER A 110 25.29 -8.51 10.82
C SER A 110 26.80 -8.68 10.60
N GLU A 111 27.62 -8.32 11.58
CA GLU A 111 29.08 -8.55 11.51
C GLU A 111 29.43 -10.05 11.62
N LEU A 112 28.61 -10.86 12.31
CA LEU A 112 28.82 -12.31 12.37
C LEU A 112 28.72 -12.98 10.98
N ALA A 113 27.87 -12.45 10.09
CA ALA A 113 27.77 -12.96 8.73
C ALA A 113 29.06 -12.71 7.93
N VAL A 114 29.81 -11.66 8.27
CA VAL A 114 31.13 -11.36 7.69
C VAL A 114 32.16 -12.33 8.25
N ASP A 115 32.21 -12.52 9.57
CA ASP A 115 33.19 -13.40 10.22
C ASP A 115 33.02 -14.87 9.86
N TRP A 116 31.78 -15.34 9.76
CA TRP A 116 31.46 -16.71 9.34
C TRP A 116 31.40 -16.88 7.82
N TYR A 117 31.59 -15.80 7.05
CA TYR A 117 31.46 -15.75 5.59
C TYR A 117 30.16 -16.37 5.07
N SER A 118 29.09 -16.34 5.89
CA SER A 118 27.87 -17.10 5.63
C SER A 118 26.68 -16.51 6.37
N ASP A 119 25.78 -15.94 5.59
CA ASP A 119 24.50 -15.46 6.09
C ASP A 119 23.63 -16.61 6.67
N ARG A 120 23.75 -17.83 6.12
CA ARG A 120 23.05 -18.99 6.66
C ARG A 120 23.43 -19.31 8.10
N MET A 121 24.69 -19.07 8.49
CA MET A 121 25.12 -19.30 9.86
C MET A 121 24.49 -18.30 10.83
N LEU A 122 24.26 -17.06 10.39
CA LEU A 122 23.47 -16.09 11.13
C LEU A 122 22.02 -16.57 11.31
N GLY A 123 21.38 -17.11 10.27
CA GLY A 123 20.05 -17.73 10.41
C GLY A 123 20.03 -18.86 11.45
N ASN A 124 21.02 -19.76 11.40
CA ASN A 124 21.17 -20.85 12.37
C ASN A 124 21.39 -20.34 13.81
N PHE A 125 22.16 -19.25 13.98
CA PHE A 125 22.34 -18.60 15.28
C PHE A 125 21.00 -18.22 15.90
N PHE A 126 20.12 -17.57 15.13
CA PHE A 126 18.79 -17.19 15.61
C PHE A 126 17.91 -18.40 15.94
N MET A 127 17.97 -19.45 15.13
CA MET A 127 17.21 -20.69 15.34
C MET A 127 17.61 -21.45 16.60
N LEU A 128 18.84 -21.29 17.08
CA LEU A 128 19.30 -21.91 18.34
C LEU A 128 19.14 -20.95 19.52
N THR A 129 19.60 -19.71 19.38
CA THR A 129 19.77 -18.78 20.50
C THR A 129 18.46 -18.17 20.97
N CYS A 130 17.56 -17.77 20.06
CA CYS A 130 16.29 -17.14 20.45
C CYS A 130 15.36 -18.09 21.21
N PRO A 131 15.14 -19.36 20.77
CA PRO A 131 14.38 -20.31 21.56
C PRO A 131 14.98 -20.58 22.95
N TYR A 132 16.32 -20.63 23.03
CA TYR A 132 17.01 -20.83 24.29
C TYR A 132 16.77 -19.63 25.24
N LEU A 133 16.98 -18.41 24.77
CA LEU A 133 16.70 -17.17 25.51
C LEU A 133 15.22 -17.03 25.92
N PHE A 134 14.31 -17.51 25.06
CA PHE A 134 12.87 -17.53 25.33
C PHE A 134 12.53 -18.43 26.52
N ASN A 135 13.12 -19.63 26.58
CA ASN A 135 12.88 -20.59 27.67
C ASN A 135 13.36 -20.09 29.06
N TYR A 136 14.31 -19.16 29.08
CA TYR A 136 14.80 -18.51 30.30
C TYR A 136 14.06 -17.20 30.61
N ASP A 137 12.93 -16.90 29.98
CA ASP A 137 12.15 -15.69 30.24
C ASP A 137 12.99 -14.38 30.15
N THR A 138 14.03 -14.40 29.32
CA THR A 138 14.98 -13.29 29.19
C THR A 138 14.39 -12.15 28.38
N ILE A 139 14.98 -10.96 28.48
CA ILE A 139 14.64 -9.86 27.57
C ILE A 139 15.90 -9.50 26.80
N THR A 140 15.88 -9.74 25.49
CA THR A 140 17.09 -9.68 24.69
C THR A 140 16.97 -8.69 23.55
N TYR A 141 18.02 -7.91 23.36
CA TYR A 141 18.12 -6.84 22.39
C TYR A 141 19.20 -7.18 21.35
N PHE A 142 18.78 -7.25 20.08
CA PHE A 142 19.64 -7.52 18.94
C PHE A 142 19.59 -6.35 17.95
N ALA A 143 20.70 -6.10 17.25
CA ALA A 143 20.75 -5.18 16.12
C ALA A 143 21.14 -5.91 14.83
N LEU A 144 20.49 -5.54 13.73
CA LEU A 144 20.77 -6.02 12.38
C LEU A 144 20.81 -4.84 11.40
N LEU A 145 21.79 -4.86 10.49
CA LEU A 145 21.84 -3.98 9.34
C LEU A 145 20.84 -4.43 8.29
N ARG A 146 20.00 -3.50 7.83
CA ARG A 146 19.02 -3.77 6.78
C ARG A 146 19.67 -4.06 5.43
N ASN A 147 19.02 -4.87 4.61
CA ASN A 147 19.45 -5.19 3.23
C ASN A 147 20.84 -5.84 3.11
N HIS A 148 21.35 -6.43 4.20
CA HIS A 148 22.63 -7.16 4.20
C HIS A 148 22.44 -8.68 4.22
N HIS A 149 21.20 -9.15 4.39
CA HIS A 149 20.88 -10.55 4.68
C HIS A 149 20.02 -11.18 3.57
N THR A 150 20.21 -12.47 3.37
CA THR A 150 19.41 -13.29 2.45
C THR A 150 18.01 -13.55 3.00
N SER A 151 17.09 -13.94 2.13
CA SER A 151 15.72 -14.31 2.54
C SER A 151 15.69 -15.39 3.61
N PHE A 152 16.57 -16.40 3.52
CA PHE A 152 16.66 -17.47 4.52
C PHE A 152 16.88 -16.93 5.94
N SER A 153 17.80 -15.98 6.11
CA SER A 153 18.14 -15.45 7.44
C SER A 153 17.06 -14.54 7.97
N ILE A 154 16.48 -13.70 7.10
CA ILE A 154 15.32 -12.88 7.44
C ILE A 154 14.15 -13.77 7.88
N ASP A 155 13.86 -14.85 7.16
CA ASP A 155 12.84 -15.82 7.55
C ASP A 155 13.15 -16.46 8.90
N ALA A 156 14.40 -16.87 9.15
CA ALA A 156 14.80 -17.43 10.43
C ALA A 156 14.54 -16.45 11.59
N ILE A 157 14.94 -15.19 11.42
CA ILE A 157 14.71 -14.11 12.39
C ILE A 157 13.21 -13.89 12.61
N HIS A 158 12.44 -13.72 11.54
CA HIS A 158 11.00 -13.50 11.61
C HIS A 158 10.27 -14.70 12.21
N ASN A 159 10.78 -15.93 12.11
CA ASN A 159 10.15 -17.11 12.70
C ASN A 159 10.48 -17.26 14.20
N THR A 160 11.68 -16.87 14.65
CA THR A 160 12.15 -17.15 16.02
C THR A 160 12.00 -15.97 16.97
N ALA A 161 12.18 -14.73 16.49
CA ALA A 161 12.10 -13.54 17.33
C ALA A 161 10.65 -13.20 17.68
N GLN A 162 10.43 -12.72 18.92
CA GLN A 162 9.09 -12.33 19.39
C GLN A 162 8.74 -10.92 18.91
N VAL A 163 9.73 -10.02 18.82
CA VAL A 163 9.53 -8.65 18.39
C VAL A 163 10.56 -8.29 17.32
N VAL A 164 10.10 -7.82 16.16
CA VAL A 164 10.96 -7.31 15.08
C VAL A 164 10.55 -5.88 14.79
N LEU A 165 11.50 -4.96 14.87
CA LEU A 165 11.32 -3.52 14.75
C LEU A 165 12.23 -2.94 13.68
N ASP A 166 11.66 -2.06 12.88
CA ASP A 166 12.38 -1.23 11.94
C ASP A 166 12.53 0.18 12.51
N LEU A 167 13.78 0.61 12.71
CA LEU A 167 14.10 1.99 13.04
C LEU A 167 14.47 2.81 11.80
N TYR A 168 13.66 3.81 11.49
CA TYR A 168 13.90 4.72 10.38
C TYR A 168 14.24 6.11 10.92
N LYS A 169 15.19 6.79 10.27
CA LYS A 169 15.58 8.15 10.61
C LYS A 169 15.67 9.00 9.35
N ASP A 170 14.81 10.00 9.27
CA ASP A 170 14.94 11.10 8.34
C ASP A 170 15.78 12.22 9.00
N THR A 171 16.23 13.19 8.21
CA THR A 171 17.03 14.35 8.62
C THR A 171 16.58 15.00 9.92
N ASN A 172 15.28 15.03 10.22
CA ASN A 172 14.74 15.60 11.48
C ASN A 172 13.89 14.63 12.32
N ASP A 173 13.39 13.53 11.73
CA ASP A 173 12.36 12.70 12.35
C ASP A 173 12.83 11.25 12.54
N THR A 174 12.42 10.61 13.63
CA THR A 174 12.67 9.19 13.90
C THR A 174 11.34 8.44 13.88
N TYR A 175 11.30 7.33 13.17
CA TYR A 175 10.13 6.46 13.07
C TYR A 175 10.48 5.06 13.53
N VAL A 176 9.61 4.45 14.31
CA VAL A 176 9.70 3.03 14.71
C VAL A 176 8.55 2.28 14.06
N TYR A 177 8.88 1.19 13.39
CA TYR A 177 7.94 0.38 12.65
C TYR A 177 8.00 -1.07 13.15
N PRO A 178 7.04 -1.50 13.98
CA PRO A 178 6.90 -2.91 14.32
C PRO A 178 6.52 -3.73 13.08
N LEU A 179 7.31 -4.75 12.76
CA LEU A 179 7.04 -5.71 11.68
C LEU A 179 6.45 -7.02 12.23
N LYS A 180 6.88 -7.40 13.43
CA LYS A 180 6.34 -8.55 14.15
C LYS A 180 6.23 -8.23 15.64
N VAL A 181 5.10 -8.55 16.25
CA VAL A 181 4.93 -8.54 17.70
C VAL A 181 4.12 -9.77 18.11
N TYR A 182 4.80 -10.79 18.62
CA TYR A 182 4.19 -12.09 18.88
C TYR A 182 3.13 -12.02 20.00
N GLY A 183 1.96 -12.61 19.73
CA GLY A 183 0.85 -12.75 20.68
C GLY A 183 0.24 -11.41 21.13
N ARG A 184 0.38 -10.35 20.33
CA ARG A 184 -0.05 -8.98 20.64
C ARG A 184 -0.62 -8.32 19.38
N TYR A 185 -1.57 -7.42 19.57
CA TYR A 185 -2.23 -6.75 18.45
C TYR A 185 -2.86 -5.42 18.85
N SER A 186 -2.66 -4.40 18.02
CA SER A 186 -3.47 -3.18 18.01
C SER A 186 -3.72 -2.75 16.56
N ARG A 187 -4.73 -1.91 16.30
CA ARG A 187 -5.12 -1.48 14.94
C ARG A 187 -4.03 -0.70 14.19
N THR A 188 -3.05 -0.16 14.91
CA THR A 188 -1.96 0.64 14.35
C THR A 188 -0.59 0.08 14.68
N MET A 189 -0.49 -1.11 15.30
CA MET A 189 0.77 -1.71 15.76
C MET A 189 1.78 -1.83 14.63
N TYR A 190 1.33 -2.30 13.47
CA TYR A 190 2.13 -2.46 12.26
C TYR A 190 1.99 -1.23 11.34
N MET A 191 1.92 -0.04 11.92
CA MET A 191 2.08 1.22 11.20
C MET A 191 3.42 1.87 11.61
N PRO A 192 4.01 2.74 10.79
CA PRO A 192 5.11 3.56 11.24
C PRO A 192 4.65 4.50 12.35
N HIS A 193 5.42 4.59 13.42
CA HIS A 193 5.17 5.49 14.53
C HIS A 193 6.25 6.57 14.59
N LYS A 194 5.86 7.83 14.40
CA LYS A 194 6.75 8.98 14.54
C LYS A 194 7.04 9.23 16.01
N LYS A 195 8.31 9.38 16.36
CA LYS A 195 8.75 9.75 17.70
C LYS A 195 8.60 11.25 17.92
N GLU A 196 7.85 11.63 18.94
CA GLU A 196 7.73 13.01 19.41
C GLU A 196 8.08 13.06 20.91
N GLY A 197 9.31 13.46 21.23
CA GLY A 197 9.83 13.38 22.60
C GLY A 197 9.86 11.93 23.11
N ALA A 198 9.01 11.63 24.10
CA ALA A 198 8.88 10.29 24.71
C ALA A 198 7.69 9.47 24.20
N ILE A 199 6.86 10.04 23.32
CA ILE A 199 5.68 9.38 22.75
C ILE A 199 5.91 8.97 21.30
N PHE A 200 5.15 7.97 20.86
CA PHE A 200 5.16 7.42 19.51
C PHE A 200 3.76 7.54 18.92
N ILE A 201 3.60 8.34 17.87
CA ILE A 201 2.31 8.63 17.24
C ILE A 201 2.23 7.86 15.92
N PRO A 202 1.22 6.99 15.74
CA PRO A 202 1.07 6.25 14.49
C PRO A 202 0.74 7.19 13.33
N VAL A 203 1.37 6.96 12.17
CA VAL A 203 1.07 7.69 10.94
C VAL A 203 -0.20 7.10 10.31
N THR A 204 -1.34 7.73 10.56
CA THR A 204 -2.67 7.22 10.15
C THR A 204 -3.22 7.82 8.85
N LYS A 205 -2.54 8.79 8.25
CA LYS A 205 -2.95 9.40 6.98
C LYS A 205 -2.12 8.82 5.84
N SER A 206 -2.78 8.26 4.82
CA SER A 206 -2.10 7.65 3.67
C SER A 206 -1.16 8.61 2.95
N ILE A 207 -1.51 9.90 2.84
CA ILE A 207 -0.66 10.93 2.23
C ILE A 207 0.72 10.98 2.90
N ILE A 208 0.72 11.10 4.24
CA ILE A 208 1.96 11.22 5.01
C ILE A 208 2.74 9.91 4.92
N LEU A 209 2.03 8.78 4.99
CA LEU A 209 2.64 7.47 4.95
C LEU A 209 3.32 7.18 3.61
N SER A 210 2.69 7.49 2.48
CA SER A 210 3.29 7.28 1.16
C SER A 210 4.48 8.21 0.93
N ASP A 211 4.46 9.43 1.46
CA ASP A 211 5.61 10.34 1.43
C ASP A 211 6.77 9.82 2.29
N VAL A 212 6.52 9.39 3.53
CA VAL A 212 7.54 8.78 4.41
C VAL A 212 8.19 7.57 3.75
N MET A 213 7.39 6.70 3.13
CA MET A 213 7.93 5.53 2.42
C MET A 213 8.66 5.90 1.11
N ALA A 214 8.24 6.96 0.42
CA ALA A 214 8.87 7.41 -0.82
C ALA A 214 10.25 8.05 -0.60
N LEU A 215 10.55 8.55 0.60
CA LEU A 215 11.86 9.11 0.92
C LEU A 215 12.97 8.06 0.86
N ASN A 216 12.65 6.78 1.12
CA ASN A 216 13.62 5.70 1.18
C ASN A 216 13.09 4.40 0.56
N PRO A 217 12.90 4.37 -0.78
CA PRO A 217 12.28 3.24 -1.49
C PRO A 217 13.21 2.03 -1.65
N GLY A 218 14.51 2.19 -1.42
CA GLY A 218 15.51 1.12 -1.56
C GLY A 218 15.53 0.11 -0.39
N HIS A 219 14.76 0.37 0.67
CA HIS A 219 14.87 -0.39 1.93
C HIS A 219 13.91 -1.58 2.03
N TRP A 220 12.94 -1.71 1.11
CA TRP A 220 11.87 -2.72 1.16
C TRP A 220 11.76 -3.56 -0.12
N LEU A 221 12.55 -3.21 -1.15
CA LEU A 221 12.27 -3.57 -2.53
C LEU A 221 13.55 -3.91 -3.29
N ASP A 222 13.90 -5.19 -3.28
CA ASP A 222 15.05 -5.69 -4.01
C ASP A 222 14.71 -6.90 -4.88
N PHE A 223 14.75 -6.69 -6.20
CA PHE A 223 14.60 -7.74 -7.20
C PHE A 223 15.86 -8.62 -7.35
N THR A 224 16.97 -8.28 -6.66
CA THR A 224 18.25 -9.01 -6.74
C THR A 224 18.36 -10.21 -5.80
N THR A 225 17.37 -10.42 -4.92
CA THR A 225 17.31 -11.59 -4.02
C THR A 225 17.05 -12.92 -4.76
N SER A 226 16.72 -12.86 -6.05
CA SER A 226 16.54 -14.03 -6.91
C SER A 226 17.77 -14.34 -7.77
N ARG A 227 17.92 -15.60 -8.16
CA ARG A 227 19.02 -16.03 -9.06
C ARG A 227 19.01 -15.17 -10.33
N PRO A 228 20.18 -14.74 -10.86
CA PRO A 228 20.24 -13.85 -12.01
C PRO A 228 19.66 -14.50 -13.26
N ASP A 229 18.50 -14.03 -13.70
CA ASP A 229 17.86 -14.41 -14.96
C ASP A 229 17.88 -13.24 -15.97
N VAL A 230 17.19 -13.40 -17.11
CA VAL A 230 17.11 -12.34 -18.12
C VAL A 230 16.42 -11.08 -17.58
N TRP A 231 15.44 -11.25 -16.71
CA TRP A 231 14.66 -10.17 -16.13
C TRP A 231 15.51 -9.33 -15.17
N THR A 232 16.04 -9.97 -14.13
CA THR A 232 16.86 -9.36 -13.07
C THR A 232 18.12 -8.71 -13.64
N ARG A 233 18.78 -9.34 -14.62
CA ARG A 233 19.96 -8.75 -15.30
C ARG A 233 19.61 -7.47 -16.06
N THR A 234 18.47 -7.44 -16.76
CA THR A 234 18.06 -6.26 -17.52
C THR A 234 17.72 -5.09 -16.59
N PHE A 235 17.06 -5.37 -15.47
CA PHE A 235 16.72 -4.36 -14.47
C PHE A 235 17.92 -3.85 -13.68
N SER A 236 18.84 -4.73 -13.28
CA SER A 236 20.11 -4.35 -12.65
C SER A 236 20.92 -3.44 -13.57
N TYR A 237 21.07 -3.80 -14.85
CA TYR A 237 21.75 -2.95 -15.82
C TYR A 237 21.06 -1.58 -15.99
N ALA A 238 19.73 -1.56 -16.05
CA ALA A 238 18.97 -0.31 -16.13
C ALA A 238 19.10 0.57 -14.87
N GLN A 239 19.20 -0.05 -13.69
CA GLN A 239 19.42 0.62 -12.41
C GLN A 239 20.80 1.28 -12.39
N ASP A 240 21.84 0.58 -12.84
CA ASP A 240 23.20 1.11 -12.92
C ASP A 240 23.30 2.29 -13.89
N LEU A 241 22.63 2.17 -15.05
CA LEU A 241 22.49 3.28 -16.00
C LEU A 241 21.72 4.47 -15.41
N ALA A 242 20.64 4.23 -14.66
CA ALA A 242 19.82 5.28 -14.05
C ALA A 242 20.56 6.01 -12.92
N ARG A 243 21.41 5.29 -12.17
CA ARG A 243 22.29 5.84 -11.13
C ARG A 243 23.54 6.53 -11.69
N GLY A 244 23.83 6.37 -12.98
CA GLY A 244 25.02 6.92 -13.63
C GLY A 244 26.31 6.15 -13.31
N ALA A 245 26.21 4.95 -12.73
CA ALA A 245 27.35 4.05 -12.51
C ALA A 245 27.96 3.56 -13.83
N ILE A 246 27.12 3.44 -14.87
CA ILE A 246 27.52 3.12 -16.23
C ILE A 246 27.11 4.28 -17.16
N LYS A 247 28.03 4.72 -18.03
CA LYS A 247 27.76 5.75 -19.04
C LYS A 247 27.71 5.11 -20.43
N VAL A 248 26.61 5.36 -21.14
CA VAL A 248 26.39 4.88 -22.52
C VAL A 248 25.90 5.99 -23.42
N ALA A 249 25.97 5.80 -24.73
CA ALA A 249 25.42 6.74 -25.70
C ALA A 249 23.88 6.86 -25.55
N ALA A 250 23.31 8.03 -25.85
CA ALA A 250 21.87 8.28 -25.72
C ALA A 250 21.02 7.24 -26.48
N ARG A 251 21.46 6.84 -27.67
CA ARG A 251 20.80 5.81 -28.49
C ARG A 251 20.71 4.45 -27.81
N GLU A 252 21.70 4.09 -26.99
CA GLU A 252 21.71 2.83 -26.24
C GLU A 252 20.76 2.91 -25.04
N LYS A 253 20.74 4.05 -24.36
CA LYS A 253 19.77 4.34 -23.29
C LYS A 253 18.32 4.21 -23.78
N ASP A 254 18.02 4.73 -24.97
CA ASP A 254 16.70 4.63 -25.59
C ASP A 254 16.33 3.19 -25.96
N LYS A 255 17.30 2.39 -26.44
CA LYS A 255 17.07 0.96 -26.70
C LYS A 255 16.71 0.20 -25.43
N ILE A 256 17.40 0.47 -24.32
CA ILE A 256 17.11 -0.15 -23.02
C ILE A 256 15.74 0.29 -22.50
N LEU A 257 15.42 1.59 -22.58
CA LEU A 257 14.10 2.10 -22.21
C LEU A 257 12.99 1.40 -22.98
N HIS A 258 13.14 1.32 -24.31
CA HIS A 258 12.17 0.67 -25.18
C HIS A 258 12.05 -0.84 -24.89
N ARG A 259 13.16 -1.51 -24.58
CA ARG A 259 13.16 -2.93 -24.17
C ARG A 259 12.39 -3.12 -22.86
N LEU A 260 12.65 -2.31 -21.83
CA LEU A 260 11.95 -2.38 -20.54
C LEU A 260 10.45 -2.11 -20.69
N LEU A 261 10.07 -1.12 -21.49
CA LEU A 261 8.65 -0.84 -21.74
C LEU A 261 7.94 -2.06 -22.37
N ARG A 262 8.57 -2.76 -23.30
CA ARG A 262 8.01 -3.99 -23.88
C ARG A 262 7.99 -5.17 -22.93
N MET A 263 8.91 -5.20 -21.96
CA MET A 263 8.97 -6.25 -20.94
C MET A 263 7.88 -6.06 -19.88
N VAL A 264 7.61 -4.82 -19.47
CA VAL A 264 6.87 -4.53 -18.22
C VAL A 264 5.58 -3.76 -18.47
N ALA A 265 5.59 -2.80 -19.40
CA ALA A 265 4.46 -1.88 -19.59
C ALA A 265 3.47 -2.38 -20.64
N THR A 266 3.89 -2.45 -21.91
CA THR A 266 2.98 -2.79 -23.02
C THR A 266 3.73 -3.21 -24.27
N ARG A 267 3.04 -4.00 -25.10
CA ARG A 267 3.46 -4.37 -26.46
C ARG A 267 2.62 -3.70 -27.55
N ASP A 268 1.62 -2.89 -27.17
CA ASP A 268 0.82 -2.10 -28.10
C ASP A 268 1.60 -0.86 -28.56
N ASP A 269 1.67 -0.63 -29.88
CA ASP A 269 2.50 0.42 -30.46
C ASP A 269 2.05 1.83 -30.08
N ARG A 270 0.73 2.07 -29.92
CA ARG A 270 0.21 3.40 -29.59
C ARG A 270 0.48 3.74 -28.13
N ALA A 271 0.19 2.81 -27.22
CA ALA A 271 0.51 2.94 -25.80
C ALA A 271 2.03 3.04 -25.58
N LEU A 272 2.84 2.26 -26.32
CA LEU A 272 4.29 2.30 -26.25
C LEU A 272 4.86 3.67 -26.66
N LYS A 273 4.36 4.26 -27.75
CA LYS A 273 4.73 5.63 -28.17
C LYS A 273 4.43 6.66 -27.09
N LEU A 274 3.26 6.57 -26.45
CA LEU A 274 2.87 7.47 -25.37
C LEU A 274 3.79 7.28 -24.15
N ALA A 275 4.02 6.03 -23.74
CA ALA A 275 4.89 5.70 -22.62
C ALA A 275 6.34 6.18 -22.85
N CYS A 276 6.93 5.93 -24.02
CA CYS A 276 8.26 6.42 -24.40
C CYS A 276 8.41 7.95 -24.30
N LYS A 277 7.32 8.71 -24.50
CA LYS A 277 7.35 10.17 -24.48
C LYS A 277 7.43 10.77 -23.08
N TYR A 278 6.92 10.04 -22.08
CA TYR A 278 6.71 10.58 -20.73
C TYR A 278 7.42 9.78 -19.63
N LEU A 279 7.61 8.47 -19.78
CA LEU A 279 8.34 7.64 -18.83
C LEU A 279 9.84 7.62 -19.14
N ASN A 280 10.64 7.53 -18.08
CA ASN A 280 12.09 7.42 -18.16
C ASN A 280 12.58 6.12 -17.48
N LEU A 281 13.90 5.85 -17.54
CA LEU A 281 14.48 4.64 -16.95
C LEU A 281 14.27 4.52 -15.44
N LYS A 282 14.35 5.64 -14.70
CA LYS A 282 14.12 5.64 -13.25
C LYS A 282 12.69 5.19 -12.94
N ASP A 283 11.71 5.71 -13.68
CA ASP A 283 10.31 5.32 -13.49
C ASP A 283 10.11 3.80 -13.67
N LEU A 284 10.73 3.21 -14.71
CA LEU A 284 10.62 1.78 -14.96
C LEU A 284 11.38 0.94 -13.95
N VAL A 285 12.57 1.36 -13.52
CA VAL A 285 13.31 0.70 -12.44
C VAL A 285 12.48 0.70 -11.15
N ASP A 286 11.80 1.80 -10.84
CA ASP A 286 10.93 1.91 -9.66
C ASP A 286 9.66 1.03 -9.78
N VAL A 287 9.15 0.80 -11.00
CA VAL A 287 8.10 -0.20 -11.26
C VAL A 287 8.64 -1.61 -11.04
N GLY A 288 9.82 -1.94 -11.58
CA GLY A 288 10.45 -3.25 -11.42
C GLY A 288 10.77 -3.61 -9.98
N ARG A 289 11.14 -2.62 -9.15
CA ARG A 289 11.31 -2.79 -7.70
C ARG A 289 10.03 -3.19 -6.97
N ARG A 290 8.87 -2.74 -7.43
CA ARG A 290 7.56 -3.03 -6.84
C ARG A 290 6.81 -4.13 -7.58
N MET A 291 7.53 -4.93 -8.37
CA MET A 291 6.93 -5.98 -9.16
C MET A 291 7.04 -7.32 -8.44
N ILE A 292 5.92 -8.04 -8.41
CA ILE A 292 5.82 -9.41 -7.88
C ILE A 292 5.74 -10.35 -9.07
N GLY A 293 6.69 -11.29 -9.13
CA GLY A 293 6.92 -12.13 -10.31
C GLY A 293 7.35 -11.32 -11.54
N THR A 294 6.94 -11.78 -12.72
CA THR A 294 7.36 -11.23 -14.02
C THR A 294 6.18 -11.05 -14.98
N GLY A 295 6.42 -10.39 -16.12
CA GLY A 295 5.41 -10.13 -17.15
C GLY A 295 4.98 -8.66 -17.25
N LEU A 296 3.83 -8.43 -17.87
CA LEU A 296 3.28 -7.09 -18.08
C LEU A 296 2.44 -6.65 -16.87
N ILE A 297 2.39 -5.34 -16.59
CA ILE A 297 1.60 -4.73 -15.49
C ILE A 297 0.15 -4.43 -15.87
N GLY A 298 -0.20 -4.54 -17.16
CA GLY A 298 -1.55 -4.31 -17.68
C GLY A 298 -1.92 -2.84 -17.88
N GLY A 299 -3.09 -2.63 -18.50
CA GLY A 299 -3.54 -1.33 -18.99
C GLY A 299 -3.84 -0.31 -17.89
N LYS A 300 -4.46 -0.74 -16.79
CA LYS A 300 -4.84 0.13 -15.67
C LYS A 300 -3.62 0.74 -14.99
N SER A 301 -2.64 -0.11 -14.68
CA SER A 301 -1.35 0.32 -14.11
C SER A 301 -0.60 1.26 -15.05
N LEU A 302 -0.52 0.90 -16.35
CA LEU A 302 0.17 1.72 -17.33
C LEU A 302 -0.50 3.10 -17.51
N GLY A 303 -1.82 3.13 -17.63
CA GLY A 303 -2.60 4.36 -17.79
C GLY A 303 -2.41 5.30 -16.60
N MET A 304 -2.48 4.77 -15.37
CA MET A 304 -2.17 5.51 -14.15
C MET A 304 -0.75 6.10 -14.16
N LEU A 305 0.26 5.26 -14.42
CA LEU A 305 1.68 5.68 -14.41
C LEU A 305 1.97 6.75 -15.45
N VAL A 306 1.50 6.56 -16.69
CA VAL A 306 1.69 7.50 -17.79
C VAL A 306 0.98 8.82 -17.51
N ALA A 307 -0.26 8.79 -17.01
CA ALA A 307 -0.99 10.01 -16.68
C ALA A 307 -0.29 10.83 -15.59
N ARG A 308 0.23 10.17 -14.55
CA ARG A 308 1.02 10.83 -13.50
C ARG A 308 2.31 11.42 -14.07
N ALA A 309 3.01 10.72 -14.96
CA ALA A 309 4.22 11.22 -15.62
C ALA A 309 3.93 12.43 -16.55
N ILE A 310 2.80 12.41 -17.25
CA ILE A 310 2.32 13.53 -18.07
C ILE A 310 2.12 14.77 -17.20
N LEU A 311 1.39 14.64 -16.08
CA LEU A 311 1.12 15.76 -15.17
C LEU A 311 2.41 16.29 -14.54
N LYS A 312 3.31 15.42 -14.08
CA LYS A 312 4.63 15.82 -13.54
C LYS A 312 5.45 16.65 -14.54
N LYS A 313 5.41 16.29 -15.83
CA LYS A 313 6.19 16.94 -16.88
C LYS A 313 5.56 18.24 -17.40
N LYS A 314 4.24 18.28 -17.53
CA LYS A 314 3.53 19.41 -18.15
C LYS A 314 2.95 20.41 -17.14
N GLU A 315 2.67 19.96 -15.93
CA GLU A 315 1.91 20.74 -14.94
C GLU A 315 2.56 20.71 -13.54
N PRO A 316 3.69 21.42 -13.32
CA PRO A 316 4.40 21.42 -12.04
C PRO A 316 3.51 21.80 -10.85
N SER A 317 2.62 22.79 -11.01
CA SER A 317 1.68 23.22 -9.96
C SER A 317 0.67 22.13 -9.56
N ILE A 318 0.36 21.20 -10.47
CA ILE A 318 -0.49 20.04 -10.17
C ILE A 318 0.36 18.92 -9.60
N ALA A 319 1.58 18.73 -10.10
CA ALA A 319 2.51 17.71 -9.62
C ALA A 319 2.76 17.82 -8.11
N GLU A 320 2.90 19.05 -7.59
CA GLU A 320 3.03 19.32 -6.15
C GLU A 320 1.77 18.94 -5.34
N LYS A 321 0.60 18.89 -5.98
CA LYS A 321 -0.66 18.48 -5.36
C LYS A 321 -0.94 17.00 -5.52
N LEU A 322 -0.14 16.24 -6.27
CA LEU A 322 -0.35 14.80 -6.39
C LEU A 322 0.16 14.08 -5.13
N GLU A 323 -0.64 13.18 -4.58
CA GLU A 323 -0.18 12.22 -3.56
C GLU A 323 0.93 11.35 -4.15
N SER A 324 1.99 11.07 -3.38
CA SER A 324 2.92 10.00 -3.73
C SER A 324 2.17 8.67 -3.83
N HIS A 325 2.56 7.83 -4.80
CA HIS A 325 2.01 6.48 -4.92
C HIS A 325 3.12 5.46 -4.72
N ASP A 326 2.73 4.34 -4.13
CA ASP A 326 3.59 3.22 -3.79
C ASP A 326 2.99 1.89 -4.22
N SER A 327 2.28 1.90 -5.34
CA SER A 327 1.60 0.73 -5.87
C SER A 327 2.55 -0.40 -6.25
N PHE A 328 2.12 -1.63 -5.98
CA PHE A 328 2.77 -2.87 -6.41
C PHE A 328 2.05 -3.48 -7.60
N TYR A 329 2.78 -4.27 -8.37
CA TYR A 329 2.30 -4.86 -9.61
C TYR A 329 2.55 -6.36 -9.58
N ILE A 330 1.47 -7.16 -9.64
CA ILE A 330 1.60 -8.61 -9.84
C ILE A 330 1.61 -8.84 -11.34
N GLY A 331 2.76 -9.29 -11.85
CA GLY A 331 2.96 -9.46 -13.28
C GLY A 331 2.05 -10.51 -13.90
N SER A 332 1.74 -10.33 -15.18
CA SER A 332 0.87 -11.24 -15.94
C SER A 332 1.32 -12.71 -15.95
N ASP A 333 2.62 -12.98 -15.79
CA ASP A 333 3.16 -14.34 -15.85
C ASP A 333 2.87 -15.12 -14.55
N VAL A 334 2.62 -14.42 -13.43
CA VAL A 334 2.12 -15.01 -12.18
C VAL A 334 0.74 -15.61 -12.40
N PHE A 335 -0.13 -14.93 -13.14
CA PHE A 335 -1.45 -15.46 -13.50
C PHE A 335 -1.34 -16.72 -14.34
N TYR A 336 -0.44 -16.78 -15.34
CA TYR A 336 -0.23 -18.00 -16.12
C TYR A 336 0.26 -19.16 -15.26
N THR A 337 1.27 -18.89 -14.43
CA THR A 337 1.81 -19.89 -13.51
C THR A 337 0.71 -20.43 -12.61
N TYR A 338 -0.13 -19.54 -12.07
CA TYR A 338 -1.29 -19.90 -11.26
C TYR A 338 -2.28 -20.78 -12.02
N LEU A 339 -2.64 -20.43 -13.25
CA LEU A 339 -3.55 -21.22 -14.08
C LEU A 339 -3.01 -22.63 -14.40
N ILE A 340 -1.72 -22.74 -14.66
CA ILE A 340 -1.08 -24.00 -15.03
C ILE A 340 -0.93 -24.92 -13.82
N GLN A 341 -0.34 -24.42 -12.73
CA GLN A 341 -0.09 -25.23 -11.52
C GLN A 341 -1.40 -25.69 -10.86
N ASN A 342 -2.46 -24.89 -10.97
CA ASN A 342 -3.79 -25.23 -10.45
C ASN A 342 -4.70 -25.92 -11.48
N LYS A 343 -4.15 -26.43 -12.59
CA LYS A 343 -4.87 -27.20 -13.63
C LYS A 343 -6.04 -26.46 -14.30
N CYS A 344 -6.15 -25.14 -14.09
CA CYS A 344 -7.23 -24.29 -14.62
C CYS A 344 -7.06 -24.00 -16.12
N TRP A 345 -5.83 -24.10 -16.65
CA TRP A 345 -5.54 -23.78 -18.05
C TRP A 345 -6.37 -24.61 -19.04
N TRP A 346 -6.48 -25.93 -18.80
CA TRP A 346 -7.26 -26.83 -19.66
C TRP A 346 -8.76 -26.53 -19.62
N VAL A 347 -9.28 -26.14 -18.45
CA VAL A 347 -10.68 -25.75 -18.29
C VAL A 347 -10.95 -24.46 -19.06
N ARG A 348 -10.10 -23.45 -18.89
CA ARG A 348 -10.19 -22.18 -19.62
C ARG A 348 -10.13 -22.37 -21.15
N ARG A 349 -9.24 -23.24 -21.64
CA ARG A 349 -9.14 -23.55 -23.08
C ARG A 349 -10.44 -24.13 -23.63
N ARG A 350 -11.08 -25.05 -22.90
CA ARG A 350 -12.38 -25.62 -23.30
C ARG A 350 -13.48 -24.56 -23.35
N LEU A 351 -13.51 -23.65 -22.36
CA LEU A 351 -14.49 -22.56 -22.29
C LEU A 351 -14.38 -21.57 -23.45
N ASN A 352 -13.17 -21.23 -23.91
CA ASN A 352 -12.98 -20.33 -25.05
C ASN A 352 -13.56 -20.90 -26.36
N HIS A 353 -13.70 -22.22 -26.48
CA HIS A 353 -14.24 -22.90 -27.67
C HIS A 353 -15.69 -23.39 -27.48
N ALA A 354 -16.33 -23.10 -26.34
CA ALA A 354 -17.69 -23.52 -26.07
C ALA A 354 -18.70 -22.63 -26.80
N SER A 355 -19.73 -23.25 -27.38
CA SER A 355 -20.85 -22.54 -28.01
C SER A 355 -21.83 -21.92 -27.01
N SER A 356 -21.77 -22.33 -25.74
CA SER A 356 -22.56 -21.78 -24.63
C SER A 356 -21.77 -21.84 -23.32
N PHE A 357 -21.81 -20.75 -22.54
CA PHE A 357 -21.19 -20.63 -21.23
C PHE A 357 -22.14 -21.21 -20.15
N GLY A 358 -22.20 -22.53 -20.03
CA GLY A 358 -22.99 -23.28 -19.03
C GLY A 358 -22.22 -23.65 -17.74
N ASP A 359 -22.56 -24.79 -17.14
CA ASP A 359 -22.06 -25.29 -15.83
C ASP A 359 -20.53 -25.35 -15.67
N ASN A 360 -19.80 -25.50 -16.78
CA ASN A 360 -18.33 -25.54 -16.81
C ASN A 360 -17.66 -24.25 -16.29
N THR A 361 -18.38 -23.11 -16.25
CA THR A 361 -17.87 -21.84 -15.71
C THR A 361 -17.75 -21.87 -14.18
N SER A 362 -18.70 -22.51 -13.49
CA SER A 362 -18.70 -22.63 -12.03
C SER A 362 -17.57 -23.53 -11.52
N GLU A 363 -17.29 -24.63 -12.23
CA GLU A 363 -16.17 -25.52 -11.89
C GLU A 363 -14.82 -24.80 -12.01
N ALA A 364 -14.61 -24.04 -13.09
CA ALA A 364 -13.37 -23.30 -13.30
C ALA A 364 -13.13 -22.23 -12.23
N GLN A 365 -14.19 -21.52 -11.81
CA GLN A 365 -14.11 -20.55 -10.72
C GLN A 365 -13.76 -21.22 -9.39
N LYS A 366 -14.35 -22.38 -9.07
CA LYS A 366 -14.02 -23.13 -7.85
C LYS A 366 -12.54 -23.54 -7.82
N LEU A 367 -11.98 -23.98 -8.95
CA LEU A 367 -10.56 -24.30 -9.04
C LEU A 367 -9.67 -23.08 -8.81
N LEU A 368 -10.04 -21.92 -9.39
CA LEU A 368 -9.30 -20.68 -9.17
C LEU A 368 -9.38 -20.18 -7.72
N LEU A 369 -10.52 -20.35 -7.06
CA LEU A 369 -10.69 -19.97 -5.65
C LEU A 369 -9.97 -20.92 -4.68
N ALA A 370 -9.74 -22.18 -5.06
CA ALA A 370 -9.03 -23.16 -4.25
C ALA A 370 -7.52 -23.26 -4.54
N GLY A 371 -7.04 -22.63 -5.62
CA GLY A 371 -5.67 -22.79 -6.10
C GLY A 371 -4.61 -22.19 -5.16
N THR A 372 -3.38 -22.68 -5.22
CA THR A 372 -2.25 -22.22 -4.40
C THR A 372 -1.23 -21.46 -5.23
N PHE A 373 -0.48 -20.56 -4.57
CA PHE A 373 0.64 -19.83 -5.17
C PHE A 373 1.97 -20.53 -4.85
N PRO A 374 2.97 -20.43 -5.74
CA PRO A 374 4.36 -20.80 -5.42
C PRO A 374 4.87 -20.09 -4.16
N LYS A 375 5.76 -20.75 -3.40
CA LYS A 375 6.31 -20.22 -2.14
C LYS A 375 7.02 -18.87 -2.34
N ASP A 376 7.81 -18.75 -3.41
CA ASP A 376 8.50 -17.50 -3.77
C ASP A 376 7.54 -16.32 -4.02
N ILE A 377 6.36 -16.57 -4.59
CA ILE A 377 5.32 -15.54 -4.78
C ILE A 377 4.64 -15.20 -3.44
N GLN A 378 4.39 -16.21 -2.59
CA GLN A 378 3.84 -15.95 -1.25
C GLN A 378 4.81 -15.11 -0.40
N ASP A 379 6.12 -15.37 -0.49
CA ASP A 379 7.14 -14.60 0.21
C ASP A 379 7.19 -13.15 -0.28
N GLN A 380 7.07 -12.94 -1.60
CA GLN A 380 6.92 -11.59 -2.18
C GLN A 380 5.62 -10.89 -1.73
N PHE A 381 4.51 -11.62 -1.56
CA PHE A 381 3.27 -11.06 -0.98
C PHE A 381 3.47 -10.63 0.47
N MET A 382 4.15 -11.44 1.28
CA MET A 382 4.48 -11.07 2.68
C MET A 382 5.32 -9.80 2.72
N ASN A 383 6.40 -9.71 1.94
CA ASN A 383 7.25 -8.51 1.90
C ASN A 383 6.47 -7.24 1.50
N MET A 384 5.57 -7.35 0.51
CA MET A 384 4.69 -6.26 0.13
C MET A 384 3.72 -5.88 1.25
N LEU A 385 3.15 -6.87 1.95
CA LEU A 385 2.25 -6.62 3.09
C LEU A 385 2.99 -5.99 4.27
N ASP A 386 4.23 -6.36 4.54
CA ASP A 386 5.07 -5.73 5.55
C ASP A 386 5.35 -4.27 5.18
N TYR A 387 5.62 -3.98 3.91
CA TYR A 387 5.72 -2.61 3.40
C TYR A 387 4.42 -1.78 3.61
N PHE A 388 3.25 -2.38 3.36
CA PHE A 388 1.98 -1.68 3.56
C PHE A 388 1.57 -1.57 5.04
N GLY A 389 2.06 -2.48 5.88
CA GLY A 389 1.66 -2.56 7.28
C GLY A 389 0.18 -2.82 7.43
N GLN A 390 -0.46 -2.20 8.41
CA GLN A 390 -1.91 -2.25 8.62
C GLN A 390 -2.71 -1.26 7.76
N SER A 391 -2.10 -0.63 6.77
CA SER A 391 -2.87 0.23 5.87
C SER A 391 -3.79 -0.60 5.00
N PRO A 392 -5.05 -0.17 4.80
CA PRO A 392 -5.92 -0.83 3.85
C PRO A 392 -5.34 -0.81 2.44
N ILE A 393 -5.55 -1.89 1.72
CA ILE A 393 -5.09 -2.09 0.35
C ILE A 393 -6.25 -2.49 -0.56
N ILE A 394 -6.09 -2.28 -1.86
CA ILE A 394 -7.02 -2.74 -2.88
C ILE A 394 -6.26 -3.53 -3.94
N VAL A 395 -6.78 -4.71 -4.29
CA VAL A 395 -6.32 -5.54 -5.41
C VAL A 395 -7.23 -5.27 -6.59
N ARG A 396 -6.70 -4.64 -7.63
CA ARG A 396 -7.44 -4.26 -8.83
C ARG A 396 -6.98 -5.10 -10.02
N SER A 397 -7.92 -5.57 -10.82
CA SER A 397 -7.61 -6.15 -12.13
C SER A 397 -6.86 -5.13 -13.00
N SER A 398 -5.85 -5.56 -13.73
CA SER A 398 -5.16 -4.75 -14.74
C SER A 398 -4.97 -5.63 -15.97
N SER A 399 -6.06 -5.85 -16.70
CA SER A 399 -6.00 -6.67 -17.91
C SER A 399 -5.15 -5.99 -18.99
N LEU A 400 -4.53 -6.78 -19.87
CA LEU A 400 -3.85 -6.26 -21.06
C LEU A 400 -4.84 -5.79 -22.15
N LEU A 401 -6.07 -6.30 -22.14
CA LEU A 401 -7.14 -5.86 -23.04
C LEU A 401 -7.88 -4.63 -22.49
N GLU A 402 -7.76 -4.37 -21.19
CA GLU A 402 -8.29 -3.20 -20.49
C GLU A 402 -7.49 -1.94 -20.84
N ASP A 403 -8.19 -0.81 -20.93
CA ASP A 403 -7.65 0.52 -21.27
C ASP A 403 -6.91 0.61 -22.63
N ALA A 404 -7.03 -0.40 -23.48
CA ALA A 404 -6.57 -0.36 -24.87
C ALA A 404 -7.45 0.59 -25.70
N TYR A 405 -6.82 1.38 -26.57
CA TYR A 405 -7.54 2.26 -27.49
C TYR A 405 -8.56 1.46 -28.31
N GLY A 406 -9.83 1.88 -28.28
CA GLY A 406 -10.90 1.22 -29.03
C GLY A 406 -11.64 0.11 -28.28
N ASN A 407 -11.17 -0.32 -27.10
CA ASN A 407 -11.88 -1.31 -26.27
C ASN A 407 -12.34 -0.68 -24.95
N ALA A 408 -13.65 -0.59 -24.74
CA ALA A 408 -14.22 -0.16 -23.47
C ALA A 408 -14.38 -1.35 -22.51
N PHE A 409 -13.28 -1.97 -22.06
CA PHE A 409 -13.29 -3.05 -21.06
C PHE A 409 -13.44 -2.49 -19.63
N SER A 410 -14.35 -1.53 -19.45
CA SER A 410 -14.52 -0.81 -18.18
C SER A 410 -15.41 -1.57 -17.21
N GLY A 411 -14.92 -1.84 -15.99
CA GLY A 411 -15.74 -2.24 -14.84
C GLY A 411 -16.35 -3.65 -14.95
N LYS A 412 -15.69 -4.57 -15.67
CA LYS A 412 -16.15 -5.95 -15.83
C LYS A 412 -15.41 -6.97 -14.96
N TYR A 413 -14.26 -6.57 -14.43
CA TYR A 413 -13.46 -7.38 -13.52
C TYR A 413 -13.52 -6.82 -12.12
N GLU A 414 -13.41 -7.70 -11.14
CA GLU A 414 -13.54 -7.32 -9.74
C GLU A 414 -12.31 -6.56 -9.25
N SER A 415 -12.55 -5.65 -8.31
CA SER A 415 -11.52 -5.05 -7.46
C SER A 415 -11.91 -5.33 -6.01
N VAL A 416 -10.98 -5.88 -5.24
CA VAL A 416 -11.24 -6.34 -3.88
C VAL A 416 -10.49 -5.46 -2.90
N PHE A 417 -11.23 -4.82 -1.99
CA PHE A 417 -10.65 -4.12 -0.86
C PHE A 417 -10.27 -5.09 0.25
N CYS A 418 -9.11 -4.87 0.85
CA CYS A 418 -8.70 -5.51 2.09
C CYS A 418 -8.49 -4.39 3.12
N ALA A 419 -9.29 -4.38 4.19
CA ALA A 419 -9.04 -3.48 5.33
C ALA A 419 -7.70 -3.80 6.03
N ASN A 420 -7.12 -4.97 5.74
CA ASN A 420 -5.74 -5.37 6.06
C ASN A 420 -5.44 -5.33 7.56
N GLN A 421 -6.42 -5.75 8.36
CA GLN A 421 -6.32 -5.90 9.82
C GLN A 421 -6.04 -7.34 10.22
N GLY A 422 -5.55 -7.55 11.45
CA GLY A 422 -5.15 -8.85 11.99
C GLY A 422 -3.63 -9.08 12.04
N SER A 423 -3.25 -10.29 12.42
CA SER A 423 -1.86 -10.75 12.42
C SER A 423 -1.27 -10.81 11.00
N PRO A 424 0.07 -10.80 10.84
CA PRO A 424 0.71 -10.93 9.52
C PRO A 424 0.20 -12.12 8.70
N GLN A 425 -0.05 -13.27 9.35
CA GLN A 425 -0.54 -14.48 8.71
C GLN A 425 -2.00 -14.34 8.22
N GLU A 426 -2.90 -13.83 9.06
CA GLU A 426 -4.30 -13.58 8.68
C GLU A 426 -4.39 -12.56 7.53
N ARG A 427 -3.54 -11.54 7.55
CA ARG A 427 -3.44 -10.53 6.49
C ARG A 427 -2.98 -11.16 5.18
N LEU A 428 -1.97 -12.03 5.21
CA LEU A 428 -1.51 -12.78 4.03
C LEU A 428 -2.62 -13.66 3.44
N GLU A 429 -3.33 -14.40 4.27
CA GLU A 429 -4.42 -15.28 3.84
C GLU A 429 -5.56 -14.48 3.20
N ASN A 430 -5.97 -13.37 3.83
CA ASN A 430 -6.98 -12.46 3.28
C ASN A 430 -6.54 -11.86 1.94
N PHE A 431 -5.27 -11.47 1.82
CA PHE A 431 -4.72 -10.94 0.58
C PHE A 431 -4.70 -12.00 -0.54
N ILE A 432 -4.24 -13.22 -0.25
CA ILE A 432 -4.25 -14.33 -1.21
C ILE A 432 -5.69 -14.59 -1.68
N ASN A 433 -6.67 -14.59 -0.78
CA ASN A 433 -8.07 -14.75 -1.13
C ASN A 433 -8.59 -13.61 -2.03
N ALA A 434 -8.19 -12.36 -1.78
CA ALA A 434 -8.52 -11.24 -2.65
C ALA A 434 -7.95 -11.42 -4.07
N VAL A 435 -6.68 -11.83 -4.18
CA VAL A 435 -6.04 -12.15 -5.47
C VAL A 435 -6.79 -13.27 -6.21
N ARG A 436 -7.15 -14.34 -5.49
CA ARG A 436 -7.93 -15.46 -6.05
C ARG A 436 -9.28 -15.01 -6.59
N SER A 437 -10.00 -14.16 -5.85
CA SER A 437 -11.29 -13.62 -6.30
C SER A 437 -11.15 -12.81 -7.58
N VAL A 438 -10.14 -11.93 -7.67
CA VAL A 438 -9.89 -11.16 -8.90
C VAL A 438 -9.55 -12.09 -10.07
N TYR A 439 -8.72 -13.11 -9.87
CA TYR A 439 -8.44 -14.11 -10.91
C TYR A 439 -9.67 -14.92 -11.30
N ALA A 440 -10.51 -15.33 -10.35
CA ALA A 440 -11.76 -16.03 -10.62
C ALA A 440 -12.75 -15.17 -11.43
N SER A 441 -12.76 -13.85 -11.21
CA SER A 441 -13.60 -12.91 -11.96
C SER A 441 -13.33 -12.93 -13.47
N THR A 442 -12.14 -13.40 -13.91
CA THR A 442 -11.81 -13.53 -15.35
C THR A 442 -12.70 -14.54 -16.08
N LEU A 443 -13.29 -15.47 -15.35
CA LEU A 443 -14.19 -16.51 -15.84
C LEU A 443 -15.66 -16.25 -15.43
N SER A 444 -15.99 -15.04 -14.97
CA SER A 444 -17.37 -14.66 -14.72
C SER A 444 -18.20 -14.69 -16.00
N LYS A 445 -19.51 -14.91 -15.86
CA LYS A 445 -20.42 -14.92 -16.99
C LYS A 445 -20.40 -13.58 -17.72
N GLU A 446 -20.29 -12.48 -16.98
CA GLU A 446 -20.22 -11.12 -17.48
C GLU A 446 -18.94 -10.89 -18.30
N ALA A 447 -17.78 -11.32 -17.78
CA ALA A 447 -16.50 -11.20 -18.46
C ALA A 447 -16.44 -12.05 -19.74
N LEU A 448 -16.90 -13.31 -19.68
CA LEU A 448 -16.94 -14.20 -20.84
C LEU A 448 -17.92 -13.72 -21.90
N SER A 449 -19.12 -13.29 -21.50
CA SER A 449 -20.14 -12.76 -22.43
C SER A 449 -19.65 -11.49 -23.13
N TYR A 450 -18.97 -10.60 -22.40
CA TYR A 450 -18.35 -9.42 -22.99
C TYR A 450 -17.28 -9.79 -24.02
N ARG A 451 -16.35 -10.69 -23.65
CA ARG A 451 -15.29 -11.15 -24.56
C ARG A 451 -15.88 -11.82 -25.80
N ALA A 452 -16.95 -12.59 -25.66
CA ALA A 452 -17.68 -13.18 -26.78
C ALA A 452 -18.28 -12.11 -27.69
N HIS A 453 -18.98 -11.12 -27.12
CA HIS A 453 -19.63 -10.05 -27.87
C HIS A 453 -18.65 -9.23 -28.74
N TRP A 454 -17.41 -9.07 -28.28
CA TRP A 454 -16.36 -8.34 -28.99
C TRP A 454 -15.37 -9.22 -29.76
N ASN A 455 -15.64 -10.53 -29.91
CA ASN A 455 -14.75 -11.49 -30.58
C ASN A 455 -13.33 -11.54 -29.99
N LEU A 456 -13.24 -11.48 -28.65
CA LEU A 456 -11.99 -11.49 -27.87
C LEU A 456 -11.74 -12.83 -27.14
N LEU A 457 -12.55 -13.87 -27.39
CA LEU A 457 -12.40 -15.17 -26.73
C LEU A 457 -11.09 -15.87 -27.09
N ASP A 458 -10.69 -15.78 -28.36
CA ASP A 458 -9.44 -16.35 -28.88
C ASP A 458 -8.22 -15.49 -28.56
N ARG A 459 -8.42 -14.27 -28.05
CA ARG A 459 -7.32 -13.44 -27.58
C ARG A 459 -6.85 -13.90 -26.21
N ASP A 460 -5.55 -13.87 -26.04
CA ASP A 460 -4.88 -14.29 -24.82
C ASP A 460 -5.09 -13.23 -23.72
N GLU A 461 -6.11 -13.44 -22.90
CA GLU A 461 -6.41 -12.59 -21.74
C GLU A 461 -5.40 -12.87 -20.62
N GLN A 462 -4.42 -11.98 -20.46
CA GLN A 462 -3.47 -12.03 -19.36
C GLN A 462 -3.91 -11.02 -18.29
N MET A 463 -4.05 -11.50 -17.06
CA MET A 463 -4.52 -10.68 -15.94
C MET A 463 -3.35 -10.31 -15.03
N ALA A 464 -2.81 -9.11 -15.22
CA ALA A 464 -1.95 -8.50 -14.23
C ALA A 464 -2.81 -7.90 -13.11
N LEU A 465 -2.22 -7.65 -11.95
CA LEU A 465 -2.93 -7.01 -10.83
C LEU A 465 -2.20 -5.75 -10.37
N LEU A 466 -2.98 -4.70 -10.13
CA LEU A 466 -2.53 -3.47 -9.51
C LEU A 466 -2.92 -3.51 -8.02
N VAL A 467 -1.92 -3.55 -7.15
CA VAL A 467 -2.13 -3.50 -5.70
C VAL A 467 -1.78 -2.09 -5.20
N GLN A 468 -2.72 -1.43 -4.55
CA GLN A 468 -2.53 -0.05 -4.08
C GLN A 468 -2.89 0.07 -2.62
N ARG A 469 -2.16 0.92 -1.90
CA ARG A 469 -2.65 1.50 -0.64
C ARG A 469 -3.93 2.26 -0.96
N VAL A 470 -5.00 2.00 -0.22
CA VAL A 470 -6.23 2.77 -0.35
C VAL A 470 -5.93 4.18 0.13
N SER A 471 -6.24 5.18 -0.69
CA SER A 471 -6.10 6.57 -0.31
C SER A 471 -7.17 6.93 0.73
N GLY A 472 -6.78 7.59 1.81
CA GLY A 472 -7.65 7.90 2.95
C GLY A 472 -6.93 8.09 4.29
N ALA A 473 -7.72 8.12 5.36
CA ALA A 473 -7.23 8.22 6.74
C ALA A 473 -8.08 7.36 7.69
N PHE A 474 -7.50 7.04 8.85
CA PHE A 474 -8.21 6.37 9.94
C PHE A 474 -9.08 7.38 10.70
N TYR A 475 -10.34 7.00 10.93
CA TYR A 475 -11.28 7.70 11.80
C TYR A 475 -11.84 6.68 12.79
N ASP A 476 -11.18 6.56 13.95
CA ASP A 476 -11.43 5.52 14.96
C ASP A 476 -11.30 4.08 14.40
N ASP A 477 -12.42 3.48 14.01
CA ASP A 477 -12.54 2.11 13.51
C ASP A 477 -12.99 2.04 12.05
N ILE A 478 -13.09 3.18 11.36
CA ILE A 478 -13.41 3.24 9.93
C ILE A 478 -12.29 3.92 9.15
N TYR A 479 -12.15 3.57 7.87
CA TYR A 479 -11.15 4.14 6.97
C TYR A 479 -11.76 4.50 5.63
N PHE A 480 -11.53 5.74 5.17
CA PHE A 480 -12.00 6.22 3.87
C PHE A 480 -11.26 7.51 3.44
N PRO A 481 -11.26 7.84 2.13
CA PRO A 481 -10.88 9.16 1.64
C PRO A 481 -12.02 10.16 1.81
N GLN A 482 -11.68 11.40 2.08
CA GLN A 482 -12.67 12.46 2.29
C GLN A 482 -13.44 12.81 1.01
N LEU A 483 -12.78 12.69 -0.15
CA LEU A 483 -13.40 12.87 -1.45
C LEU A 483 -12.90 11.79 -2.41
N ALA A 484 -13.81 11.21 -3.19
CA ALA A 484 -13.49 10.38 -4.33
C ALA A 484 -14.36 10.75 -5.53
N GLY A 485 -13.91 10.38 -6.72
CA GLY A 485 -14.71 10.65 -7.90
C GLY A 485 -14.16 10.09 -9.20
N VAL A 486 -15.00 10.24 -10.22
CA VAL A 486 -14.66 9.99 -11.62
C VAL A 486 -14.73 11.31 -12.37
N GLY A 487 -13.68 11.62 -13.14
CA GLY A 487 -13.62 12.78 -14.00
C GLY A 487 -13.65 12.38 -15.46
N PHE A 488 -14.39 13.11 -16.27
CA PHE A 488 -14.45 12.93 -17.73
C PHE A 488 -14.02 14.22 -18.40
N SER A 489 -13.05 14.15 -19.31
CA SER A 489 -12.58 15.32 -20.05
C SER A 489 -13.62 15.87 -21.04
N PHE A 490 -14.65 15.07 -21.33
CA PHE A 490 -15.82 15.43 -22.10
C PHE A 490 -17.08 15.11 -21.31
N ASN A 491 -18.04 16.05 -21.24
CA ASN A 491 -19.31 15.87 -20.56
C ASN A 491 -20.40 15.39 -21.55
N PRO A 492 -20.81 14.11 -21.52
CA PRO A 492 -21.90 13.60 -22.35
C PRO A 492 -23.30 14.02 -21.87
N TYR A 493 -23.45 14.64 -20.69
CA TYR A 493 -24.74 15.02 -20.11
C TYR A 493 -24.87 16.55 -20.03
N VAL A 494 -25.63 17.14 -20.96
CA VAL A 494 -25.92 18.58 -20.99
C VAL A 494 -27.35 18.81 -20.51
N TRP A 495 -27.53 19.07 -19.22
CA TRP A 495 -28.85 19.35 -18.63
C TRP A 495 -29.21 20.84 -18.61
N ASN A 496 -28.29 21.71 -19.02
CA ASN A 496 -28.50 23.16 -19.07
C ASN A 496 -27.75 23.74 -20.27
N LYS A 497 -28.34 24.72 -20.96
CA LYS A 497 -27.79 25.34 -22.17
C LYS A 497 -26.42 26.01 -21.98
N ASP A 498 -26.09 26.44 -20.76
CA ASP A 498 -24.82 27.10 -20.46
C ASP A 498 -23.68 26.10 -20.14
N ILE A 499 -23.96 24.78 -20.18
CA ILE A 499 -22.97 23.73 -19.96
C ILE A 499 -22.26 23.44 -21.28
N ASP A 500 -20.95 23.64 -21.32
CA ASP A 500 -20.11 23.24 -22.46
C ASP A 500 -19.62 21.80 -22.27
N PRO A 501 -19.98 20.86 -23.16
CA PRO A 501 -19.47 19.49 -23.15
C PRO A 501 -17.95 19.38 -23.10
N LYS A 502 -17.24 20.30 -23.77
CA LYS A 502 -15.77 20.24 -23.94
C LYS A 502 -15.00 20.63 -22.68
N GLU A 503 -15.68 21.22 -21.69
CA GLU A 503 -15.05 21.59 -20.41
C GLU A 503 -15.00 20.42 -19.42
N GLY A 504 -15.70 19.32 -19.70
CA GLY A 504 -15.69 18.09 -18.91
C GLY A 504 -16.65 18.09 -17.73
N MET A 505 -16.73 16.95 -17.05
CA MET A 505 -17.58 16.73 -15.87
C MET A 505 -16.90 15.90 -14.80
N LEU A 506 -17.37 16.03 -13.56
CA LEU A 506 -17.01 15.15 -12.46
C LEU A 506 -18.27 14.46 -11.89
N ARG A 507 -18.07 13.27 -11.32
CA ARG A 507 -18.98 12.65 -10.36
C ARG A 507 -18.23 12.52 -9.04
N LEU A 508 -18.75 13.14 -7.99
CA LEU A 508 -18.12 13.21 -6.68
C LEU A 508 -18.93 12.45 -5.65
N VAL A 509 -18.21 11.81 -4.73
CA VAL A 509 -18.75 11.15 -3.55
C VAL A 509 -17.88 11.45 -2.32
N PHE A 510 -18.49 11.41 -1.15
CA PHE A 510 -17.80 11.38 0.14
C PHE A 510 -17.56 9.92 0.51
N GLY A 511 -16.35 9.55 0.91
CA GLY A 511 -15.97 8.15 1.11
C GLY A 511 -15.32 7.50 -0.12
N LEU A 512 -15.29 6.17 -0.15
CA LEU A 512 -14.68 5.40 -1.23
C LEU A 512 -15.37 5.66 -2.59
N GLY A 513 -14.58 5.62 -3.67
CA GLY A 513 -15.02 5.96 -5.02
C GLY A 513 -15.92 4.92 -5.71
N THR A 514 -16.24 3.81 -5.07
CA THR A 514 -17.09 2.72 -5.59
C THR A 514 -18.42 3.24 -6.13
N ARG A 515 -19.11 4.10 -5.38
CA ARG A 515 -20.37 4.75 -5.79
C ARG A 515 -20.21 5.76 -6.92
N ALA A 516 -19.01 6.32 -7.14
CA ALA A 516 -18.78 7.22 -8.26
C ALA A 516 -18.60 6.45 -9.58
N VAL A 517 -18.04 5.24 -9.50
CA VAL A 517 -17.80 4.34 -10.63
C VAL A 517 -19.07 3.58 -11.01
N ASP A 518 -19.67 2.88 -10.04
CA ASP A 518 -20.89 2.11 -10.25
C ASP A 518 -22.11 2.97 -9.94
N ARG A 519 -23.04 3.09 -10.89
CA ARG A 519 -24.33 3.72 -10.62
C ARG A 519 -25.12 2.80 -9.68
N SER A 520 -25.10 3.11 -8.40
CA SER A 520 -25.99 2.51 -7.42
C SER A 520 -27.35 3.19 -7.55
N ASP A 521 -28.40 2.45 -7.93
CA ASP A 521 -29.76 2.99 -8.07
C ASP A 521 -30.38 3.40 -6.71
N ASP A 522 -29.68 3.14 -5.60
CA ASP A 522 -30.11 3.36 -4.22
C ASP A 522 -29.65 4.69 -3.61
N ASP A 523 -28.79 5.48 -4.28
CA ASP A 523 -28.25 6.73 -3.74
C ASP A 523 -27.87 7.77 -4.83
N TYR A 524 -27.59 9.00 -4.42
CA TYR A 524 -27.22 10.10 -5.31
C TYR A 524 -25.72 10.41 -5.28
N THR A 525 -25.13 10.57 -6.46
CA THR A 525 -23.75 11.08 -6.62
C THR A 525 -23.78 12.52 -7.08
N ARG A 526 -22.83 13.34 -6.61
CA ARG A 526 -22.80 14.76 -7.00
C ARG A 526 -22.21 14.91 -8.40
N ILE A 527 -23.06 15.16 -9.38
CA ILE A 527 -22.65 15.49 -10.75
C ILE A 527 -22.27 16.97 -10.85
N VAL A 528 -21.09 17.25 -11.41
CA VAL A 528 -20.52 18.59 -11.54
C VAL A 528 -20.10 18.83 -12.99
N ALA A 529 -20.75 19.77 -13.68
CA ALA A 529 -20.23 20.31 -14.94
C ALA A 529 -19.10 21.27 -14.61
N LEU A 530 -17.89 21.04 -15.13
CA LEU A 530 -16.72 21.79 -14.67
C LEU A 530 -16.80 23.28 -14.97
N ASN A 531 -17.49 23.69 -16.04
CA ASN A 531 -17.69 25.10 -16.36
C ASN A 531 -18.81 25.77 -15.53
N MET A 532 -19.74 25.00 -14.98
CA MET A 532 -20.88 25.48 -14.18
C MET A 532 -21.06 24.61 -12.91
N PRO A 533 -20.10 24.60 -11.98
CA PRO A 533 -20.01 23.56 -10.95
C PRO A 533 -21.16 23.56 -9.94
N LEU A 534 -21.76 24.72 -9.67
CA LEU A 534 -22.89 24.84 -8.73
C LEU A 534 -24.25 24.51 -9.36
N LYS A 535 -24.37 24.45 -10.70
CA LYS A 535 -25.64 24.12 -11.36
C LYS A 535 -25.93 22.61 -11.26
N ARG A 536 -26.93 22.25 -10.47
CA ARG A 536 -27.38 20.86 -10.29
C ARG A 536 -28.38 20.45 -11.37
N PRO A 537 -28.41 19.17 -11.79
CA PRO A 537 -29.49 18.65 -12.64
C PRO A 537 -30.89 18.85 -12.01
N ASP A 538 -30.97 18.74 -10.68
CA ASP A 538 -32.25 18.67 -9.94
C ASP A 538 -32.67 20.01 -9.30
N ALA A 539 -32.06 21.13 -9.73
CA ALA A 539 -32.16 22.45 -9.07
C ALA A 539 -33.58 23.08 -9.01
N GLY A 540 -34.63 22.37 -9.43
CA GLY A 540 -36.04 22.79 -9.36
C GLY A 540 -36.93 22.05 -8.37
N HIS A 541 -36.42 21.09 -7.58
CA HIS A 541 -37.25 20.17 -6.78
C HIS A 541 -37.32 20.46 -5.27
N GLY A 542 -36.81 21.59 -4.81
CA GLY A 542 -37.07 22.18 -3.49
C GLY A 542 -36.50 21.45 -2.26
N ASP A 543 -36.17 20.16 -2.36
CA ASP A 543 -35.69 19.34 -1.24
C ASP A 543 -34.25 18.85 -1.50
N MET A 544 -33.29 19.59 -0.96
CA MET A 544 -31.86 19.31 -1.13
C MET A 544 -31.46 17.93 -0.59
N ARG A 545 -32.15 17.42 0.46
CA ARG A 545 -31.89 16.11 1.06
C ARG A 545 -32.34 14.95 0.18
N LYS A 546 -33.24 15.17 -0.78
CA LYS A 546 -33.69 14.11 -1.70
C LYS A 546 -32.63 13.75 -2.73
N PHE A 547 -31.82 14.72 -3.15
CA PHE A 547 -30.85 14.59 -4.25
C PHE A 547 -29.39 14.72 -3.76
N ALA A 548 -29.13 14.25 -2.54
CA ALA A 548 -27.82 14.25 -1.91
C ALA A 548 -27.46 12.84 -1.45
N GLN A 549 -26.16 12.55 -1.48
CA GLN A 549 -25.61 11.29 -1.02
C GLN A 549 -25.98 11.03 0.45
N ARG A 550 -26.44 9.82 0.76
CA ARG A 550 -26.82 9.42 2.13
C ARG A 550 -25.94 8.31 2.68
N ASN A 551 -25.47 7.43 1.81
CA ASN A 551 -24.63 6.29 2.14
C ASN A 551 -23.18 6.61 1.77
N VAL A 552 -22.27 6.27 2.66
CA VAL A 552 -20.84 6.46 2.50
C VAL A 552 -20.20 5.09 2.52
N ASP A 553 -19.50 4.76 1.44
CA ASP A 553 -18.72 3.54 1.37
C ASP A 553 -17.41 3.73 2.12
N ILE A 554 -17.15 2.84 3.06
CA ILE A 554 -16.01 2.88 3.99
C ILE A 554 -15.41 1.48 4.13
N LEU A 555 -14.20 1.42 4.68
CA LEU A 555 -13.63 0.17 5.20
C LEU A 555 -13.83 0.12 6.70
N ASP A 556 -14.55 -0.90 7.17
CA ASP A 556 -14.74 -1.19 8.58
C ASP A 556 -13.52 -1.99 9.07
N LEU A 557 -12.73 -1.40 9.96
CA LEU A 557 -11.48 -1.99 10.44
C LEU A 557 -11.71 -3.02 11.56
N GLN A 558 -12.89 -3.06 12.18
CA GLN A 558 -13.21 -4.10 13.16
C GLN A 558 -13.64 -5.37 12.45
N GLU A 559 -14.59 -5.24 11.52
CA GLU A 559 -15.10 -6.37 10.75
C GLU A 559 -14.18 -6.75 9.58
N ASN A 560 -13.14 -5.95 9.32
CA ASN A 560 -12.19 -6.12 8.21
C ASN A 560 -12.87 -6.19 6.83
N THR A 561 -13.93 -5.40 6.63
CA THR A 561 -14.82 -5.48 5.45
C THR A 561 -15.06 -4.12 4.79
N HIS A 562 -15.33 -4.15 3.48
CA HIS A 562 -15.89 -3.01 2.75
C HIS A 562 -17.40 -2.96 2.96
N THR A 563 -17.93 -1.82 3.40
CA THR A 563 -19.36 -1.68 3.70
C THR A 563 -19.87 -0.24 3.51
N SER A 564 -21.18 -0.07 3.40
CA SER A 564 -21.83 1.25 3.37
C SER A 564 -22.43 1.58 4.73
N ARG A 565 -22.32 2.85 5.14
CA ARG A 565 -22.95 3.40 6.35
C ARG A 565 -23.60 4.74 6.04
N TYR A 566 -24.65 5.09 6.79
CA TYR A 566 -25.25 6.42 6.69
C TYR A 566 -24.24 7.52 7.04
N PHE A 567 -24.26 8.62 6.29
CA PHE A 567 -23.35 9.76 6.45
C PHE A 567 -23.31 10.29 7.88
N GLU A 568 -24.46 10.39 8.56
CA GLU A 568 -24.55 10.79 9.97
C GLU A 568 -23.64 9.96 10.89
N LYS A 569 -23.64 8.62 10.72
CA LYS A 569 -22.81 7.72 11.53
C LYS A 569 -21.32 7.87 11.22
N VAL A 570 -20.99 8.15 9.96
CA VAL A 570 -19.60 8.38 9.53
C VAL A 570 -19.09 9.73 10.05
N ALA A 571 -19.88 10.79 9.88
CA ALA A 571 -19.56 12.14 10.36
C ALA A 571 -19.35 12.19 11.89
N ALA A 572 -20.11 11.40 12.65
CA ALA A 572 -19.95 11.30 14.11
C ALA A 572 -18.58 10.74 14.55
N LYS A 573 -17.95 9.88 13.72
CA LYS A 573 -16.62 9.30 13.98
C LYS A 573 -15.50 10.20 13.44
N ALA A 574 -15.75 10.93 12.35
CA ALA A 574 -14.77 11.76 11.67
C ALA A 574 -14.77 13.22 12.18
N LYS A 575 -14.66 13.42 13.49
CA LYS A 575 -14.80 14.75 14.14
C LYS A 575 -13.73 15.76 13.74
N ASP A 576 -12.55 15.29 13.35
CA ASP A 576 -11.43 16.16 12.96
C ASP A 576 -11.54 16.65 11.50
N LEU A 577 -12.61 16.28 10.78
CA LEU A 577 -12.84 16.73 9.42
C LEU A 577 -13.48 18.13 9.38
N PRO A 578 -12.98 19.02 8.50
CA PRO A 578 -13.67 20.27 8.19
C PRO A 578 -14.92 19.97 7.36
N MET A 579 -16.02 19.68 8.03
CA MET A 579 -17.25 19.16 7.43
C MET A 579 -17.87 20.14 6.43
N GLU A 580 -17.67 21.45 6.65
CA GLU A 580 -18.16 22.55 5.83
C GLU A 580 -17.69 22.47 4.37
N ILE A 581 -16.52 21.86 4.13
CA ILE A 581 -15.98 21.69 2.77
C ILE A 581 -16.88 20.75 1.95
N PHE A 582 -17.41 19.71 2.59
CA PHE A 582 -18.10 18.60 1.94
C PHE A 582 -19.62 18.71 2.07
N ALA A 583 -20.11 19.31 3.16
CA ALA A 583 -21.52 19.36 3.50
C ALA A 583 -21.98 20.77 3.89
N THR A 584 -23.26 21.03 3.71
CA THR A 584 -23.94 22.25 4.15
C THR A 584 -25.01 21.88 5.18
N GLN A 585 -25.22 22.72 6.19
CA GLN A 585 -26.34 22.55 7.14
C GLN A 585 -27.67 22.87 6.44
N ASP A 586 -28.66 22.00 6.65
CA ASP A 586 -30.02 22.21 6.16
C ASP A 586 -30.87 22.99 7.18
N PRO A 587 -31.13 24.29 6.96
CA PRO A 587 -31.85 25.14 7.91
C PRO A 587 -33.31 24.71 8.09
N ILE A 588 -33.91 24.06 7.07
CA ILE A 588 -35.30 23.58 7.17
C ILE A 588 -35.38 22.44 8.20
N THR A 589 -34.36 21.57 8.24
CA THR A 589 -34.30 20.50 9.24
C THR A 589 -34.09 21.04 10.64
N GLU A 590 -33.21 22.04 10.81
CA GLU A 590 -32.97 22.67 12.11
C GLU A 590 -34.22 23.38 12.64
N GLN A 591 -34.91 24.13 11.78
CA GLN A 591 -36.17 24.79 12.13
C GLN A 591 -37.23 23.78 12.57
N ARG A 592 -37.45 22.70 11.80
CA ARG A 592 -38.42 21.65 12.14
C ARG A 592 -38.08 20.91 13.44
N ALA A 593 -36.80 20.70 13.73
CA ALA A 593 -36.37 20.07 14.97
C ALA A 593 -36.62 20.99 16.17
N SER A 594 -36.32 22.29 16.01
CA SER A 594 -36.59 23.32 17.00
C SER A 594 -38.09 23.43 17.31
N GLU A 595 -38.94 23.47 16.28
CA GLU A 595 -40.42 23.48 16.41
C GLU A 595 -40.96 22.25 17.16
N ARG A 596 -40.23 21.13 17.13
CA ARG A 596 -40.59 19.87 17.82
C ARG A 596 -39.91 19.70 19.18
N GLY A 597 -39.15 20.69 19.64
CA GLY A 597 -38.40 20.62 20.89
C GLY A 597 -37.26 19.59 20.90
N ILE A 598 -36.79 19.15 19.72
CA ILE A 598 -35.68 18.20 19.59
C ILE A 598 -34.37 18.99 19.59
N SER A 599 -33.55 18.81 20.62
CA SER A 599 -32.16 19.28 20.66
C SER A 599 -31.22 18.26 19.99
N ASN A 600 -30.15 18.72 19.34
CA ASN A 600 -29.16 17.91 18.61
C ASN A 600 -29.68 17.14 17.38
N VAL A 601 -30.25 17.85 16.39
CA VAL A 601 -30.54 17.25 15.07
C VAL A 601 -29.29 17.22 14.18
N PHE A 602 -29.06 16.12 13.47
CA PHE A 602 -28.05 16.07 12.41
C PHE A 602 -28.59 16.80 11.16
N SER A 603 -28.09 18.02 10.91
CA SER A 603 -28.55 18.88 9.81
C SER A 603 -27.68 18.84 8.56
N TRP A 604 -26.48 18.25 8.62
CA TRP A 604 -25.53 18.23 7.49
C TRP A 604 -26.03 17.42 6.29
N VAL A 605 -25.84 17.98 5.10
CA VAL A 605 -26.17 17.37 3.81
C VAL A 605 -24.97 17.49 2.87
N LEU A 606 -24.56 16.39 2.24
CA LEU A 606 -23.42 16.37 1.31
C LEU A 606 -23.75 17.14 0.02
N THR A 607 -23.22 18.35 -0.10
CA THR A 607 -23.46 19.28 -1.22
C THR A 607 -22.20 19.55 -2.03
N PHE A 608 -21.04 19.55 -1.36
CA PHE A 608 -19.74 20.02 -1.83
C PHE A 608 -19.73 21.49 -2.29
N ASP A 609 -20.66 22.32 -1.82
CA ASP A 609 -20.76 23.70 -2.33
C ASP A 609 -19.52 24.54 -2.00
N GLU A 610 -18.97 24.41 -0.78
CA GLU A 610 -17.73 25.08 -0.36
C GLU A 610 -16.52 24.57 -1.16
N LEU A 611 -16.38 23.25 -1.30
CA LEU A 611 -15.36 22.63 -2.17
C LEU A 611 -15.38 23.23 -3.58
N LEU A 612 -16.57 23.38 -4.17
CA LEU A 612 -16.73 23.76 -5.57
C LEU A 612 -16.62 25.27 -5.81
N SER A 613 -16.87 26.10 -4.80
CA SER A 613 -16.91 27.57 -4.94
C SER A 613 -15.67 28.26 -4.38
N ASN A 614 -15.16 27.79 -3.23
CA ASN A 614 -14.18 28.51 -2.43
C ASN A 614 -12.81 27.83 -2.36
N THR A 615 -12.61 26.73 -3.11
CA THR A 615 -11.31 26.06 -3.24
C THR A 615 -10.85 26.04 -4.71
N PRO A 616 -9.54 25.85 -4.99
CA PRO A 616 -9.07 25.74 -6.37
C PRO A 616 -9.41 24.40 -7.05
N PHE A 617 -10.16 23.51 -6.38
CA PHE A 617 -10.43 22.14 -6.83
C PHE A 617 -10.97 22.03 -8.25
N VAL A 618 -12.02 22.78 -8.60
CA VAL A 618 -12.60 22.74 -9.96
C VAL A 618 -11.59 23.17 -11.02
N LYS A 619 -10.78 24.19 -10.72
CA LYS A 619 -9.74 24.69 -11.63
C LYS A 619 -8.63 23.65 -11.82
N ASP A 620 -8.18 23.02 -10.72
CA ASP A 620 -7.14 21.99 -10.75
C ASP A 620 -7.61 20.75 -11.53
N MET A 621 -8.84 20.26 -11.29
CA MET A 621 -9.42 19.12 -12.02
C MET A 621 -9.59 19.39 -13.51
N ARG A 622 -10.02 20.60 -13.89
CA ARG A 622 -10.12 21.01 -15.31
C ARG A 622 -8.74 21.01 -15.97
N LYS A 623 -7.71 21.48 -15.27
CA LYS A 623 -6.32 21.48 -15.76
C LYS A 623 -5.80 20.07 -15.98
N ILE A 624 -6.05 19.18 -15.03
CA ILE A 624 -5.70 17.74 -15.12
C ILE A 624 -6.33 17.13 -16.37
N LEU A 625 -7.66 17.22 -16.51
CA LEU A 625 -8.39 16.59 -17.61
C LEU A 625 -7.96 17.12 -18.98
N LYS A 626 -7.81 18.45 -19.13
CA LYS A 626 -7.35 19.05 -20.39
C LYS A 626 -5.93 18.63 -20.76
N THR A 627 -5.03 18.57 -19.78
CA THR A 627 -3.64 18.16 -20.00
C THR A 627 -3.55 16.71 -20.43
N LEU A 628 -4.30 15.83 -19.77
CA LEU A 628 -4.34 14.40 -20.09
C LEU A 628 -4.98 14.17 -21.47
N GLN A 629 -6.13 14.78 -21.76
CA GLN A 629 -6.76 14.71 -23.09
C GLN A 629 -5.79 15.15 -24.20
N GLY A 630 -5.10 16.28 -24.02
CA GLY A 630 -4.13 16.77 -25.01
C GLY A 630 -2.87 15.92 -25.13
N ALA A 631 -2.53 15.10 -24.12
CA ALA A 631 -1.40 14.18 -24.19
C ALA A 631 -1.77 12.84 -24.84
N TYR A 632 -2.98 12.34 -24.58
CA TYR A 632 -3.54 11.12 -25.18
C TYR A 632 -4.02 11.34 -26.62
N ASP A 633 -4.25 12.61 -27.01
CA ASP A 633 -4.88 12.98 -28.28
C ASP A 633 -6.24 12.28 -28.45
N TYR A 634 -6.98 12.20 -27.34
CA TYR A 634 -8.26 11.52 -27.22
C TYR A 634 -8.93 11.95 -25.90
N PRO A 635 -10.27 12.03 -25.82
CA PRO A 635 -10.95 12.23 -24.54
C PRO A 635 -10.52 11.16 -23.53
N VAL A 636 -10.47 11.51 -22.25
CA VAL A 636 -10.06 10.62 -21.17
C VAL A 636 -11.08 10.62 -20.04
N ASP A 637 -11.15 9.50 -19.34
CA ASP A 637 -11.75 9.43 -18.01
C ASP A 637 -10.71 9.01 -16.98
N ILE A 638 -10.85 9.56 -15.79
CA ILE A 638 -9.95 9.36 -14.66
C ILE A 638 -10.73 8.95 -13.42
N GLU A 639 -10.12 8.10 -12.61
CA GLU A 639 -10.55 7.86 -11.23
C GLU A 639 -9.57 8.53 -10.28
N PHE A 640 -10.08 9.20 -9.27
CA PHE A 640 -9.24 9.92 -8.31
C PHE A 640 -9.83 9.93 -6.91
N THR A 641 -8.97 10.19 -5.94
CA THR A 641 -9.33 10.61 -4.59
C THR A 641 -8.70 11.95 -4.29
N ALA A 642 -9.26 12.68 -3.34
CA ALA A 642 -8.62 13.84 -2.74
C ALA A 642 -8.74 13.78 -1.22
N ASN A 643 -7.63 14.06 -0.55
CA ASN A 643 -7.55 14.13 0.90
C ASN A 643 -7.08 15.51 1.33
N PHE A 644 -7.85 16.14 2.22
CA PHE A 644 -7.55 17.44 2.77
C PHE A 644 -6.68 17.28 4.01
N LEU A 645 -5.58 18.03 4.02
CA LEU A 645 -4.70 18.19 5.17
C LEU A 645 -5.29 19.23 6.14
N ASN A 646 -5.97 20.24 5.59
CA ASN A 646 -6.69 21.30 6.29
C ASN A 646 -7.74 21.91 5.35
N SER A 647 -8.40 23.00 5.74
CA SER A 647 -9.49 23.58 4.94
C SER A 647 -9.10 24.20 3.60
N ARG A 648 -7.80 24.37 3.32
CA ARG A 648 -7.28 25.00 2.10
C ARG A 648 -6.35 24.12 1.29
N GLU A 649 -5.70 23.16 1.95
CA GLU A 649 -4.70 22.30 1.34
C GLU A 649 -5.20 20.87 1.22
N TYR A 650 -5.09 20.34 0.01
CA TYR A 650 -5.45 18.97 -0.30
C TYR A 650 -4.46 18.37 -1.29
N LYS A 651 -4.38 17.04 -1.29
CA LYS A 651 -3.64 16.27 -2.28
C LYS A 651 -4.61 15.41 -3.08
N ILE A 652 -4.30 15.19 -4.36
CA ILE A 652 -5.07 14.38 -5.30
C ILE A 652 -4.30 13.09 -5.56
N ASN A 653 -4.94 11.94 -5.42
CA ASN A 653 -4.39 10.69 -5.93
C ASN A 653 -5.08 10.32 -7.23
N LEU A 654 -4.30 10.23 -8.31
CA LEU A 654 -4.79 9.70 -9.59
C LEU A 654 -4.68 8.18 -9.56
N LEU A 655 -5.82 7.49 -9.55
CA LEU A 655 -5.93 6.04 -9.40
C LEU A 655 -6.01 5.31 -10.74
N GLN A 656 -6.62 5.93 -11.74
CA GLN A 656 -6.73 5.41 -13.10
C GLN A 656 -6.86 6.55 -14.11
N CYS A 657 -6.38 6.32 -15.34
CA CYS A 657 -6.59 7.20 -16.48
C CYS A 657 -6.64 6.37 -17.75
N ARG A 658 -7.71 6.53 -18.53
CA ARG A 658 -7.90 5.76 -19.77
C ARG A 658 -8.61 6.58 -20.85
N PRO A 659 -8.51 6.16 -22.13
CA PRO A 659 -9.26 6.78 -23.22
C PRO A 659 -10.78 6.59 -23.03
N PHE A 660 -11.54 7.69 -23.05
CA PHE A 660 -12.98 7.70 -22.91
C PHE A 660 -13.69 7.65 -24.27
N GLN A 661 -14.46 6.58 -24.52
CA GLN A 661 -15.26 6.47 -25.73
C GLN A 661 -16.57 7.26 -25.61
N VAL A 662 -16.71 8.30 -26.42
CA VAL A 662 -17.97 9.02 -26.56
C VAL A 662 -18.85 8.25 -27.55
N LYS A 663 -19.90 7.57 -27.08
CA LYS A 663 -20.94 7.01 -27.96
C LYS A 663 -21.81 8.16 -28.48
N GLY A 664 -21.53 8.62 -29.70
CA GLY A 664 -22.34 9.60 -30.43
C GLY A 664 -21.60 10.12 -31.66
N ASN A 665 -22.31 10.29 -32.78
CA ASN A 665 -21.78 10.81 -34.05
C ASN A 665 -21.08 12.16 -33.85
N ILE A 666 -19.75 12.15 -33.69
CA ILE A 666 -18.92 13.33 -33.96
C ILE A 666 -18.36 13.13 -35.37
N ARG A 667 -19.24 13.30 -36.38
CA ARG A 667 -18.78 13.73 -37.69
C ARG A 667 -18.57 15.24 -37.59
N ASN A 668 -17.34 15.67 -37.89
CA ASN A 668 -16.90 17.01 -38.24
C ASN A 668 -17.92 18.14 -38.05
N VAL A 669 -17.65 19.03 -37.10
CA VAL A 669 -17.89 20.48 -37.26
C VAL A 669 -16.64 21.21 -36.81
#